data_AF-A0A8H4LID6-F1
#
_entry.id   AF-A0A8H4LID6-F1
#
_cell.length_a   1.000
_cell.length_b   1.000
_cell.length_c   1.000
_cell.angle_alpha   90.00
_cell.angle_beta   90.00
_cell.angle_gamma   90.00
#
_symmetry.space_group_name_H-M   'P 1'
#
loop_
_entity.id
_entity.type
_entity.pdbx_description
1 polymer ?
#
loop_
_entity_poly.entity_id
_entity_poly.type
_entity_poly.pdbx_seq_one_letter_code
_entity_poly.pdbx_strand_id
1 'polypeptide(L)'
;MATYPVTDGVTTFLEPPEDYVVDFDNPQQQKALEHFLIFGTLGSLAFVCLIQRLYTKHFITGSLKVDDEAIRILTHVAPQGSVSIGGLCHHAWEMPIEVYEKHMLSSYIVAPIFITCNGLSKTSLLTVYPQISPQKWFRITIWAAISMVASYTIVIAGLLLFGCQPIRTAWDPYSFGTGKCVDLAVLYIAIAVANIVSDVVLFIIPIPTIVRLKMPKAQKVGAAIMFGIGSVTVATSIVRMNYLPSLLGTNDIPWVAAPANVWSFVEVNLFIICGSMPTFRKFLRRFFPRLMGSSSTSGPSKSSNYDASQSKLHRQQHTGYSQFDTVEMDNFPDKDVRTHTTVVGTGGPLTPVRGSSSRDDNSEEAILDESSIAYTKTFDVKYSNKTSFAGSPSERAIPTPHPHKHHFLPLKPYAASKHRSILLREEMATLSSGLASTLESSLQATAAVSFLTGVVAHITIRPFEIDSKAWAIVFSYLGVLVTTFLGYVCVPKFAVTQAVIRTAAVSNTFNLGLVSSILIYRAFFHRLHRFPGPFLAKLSRFYAMKNAAKNLKANGKIQGLHEKYGDFVRVETEEEGVDERNFADENEALAVYEDRVVSKVDLLMSRIADQEGSPIDVTQYAIFFGFDVMGQVGMSLWITMLFYRAANLSVIGFSKDFEMLNSGKKHPAIEGLHDNMAAVGVLGAVPWLMSMLSKIPGATGSYSRFTDWCGRELQAKRAIVDSEKVTPKDQTPRDVISWLLRAEDEHDRSAPPGEGAFQEDSRLMIIAGSDTTAVALTNALYFLTANPMAYRKLQELVLMQFPGGEKDWTYEKVKLISYLDFVIQETLRLKPSVPAGLARLTPATGIQIDEVFIPGDTIVSVPAYTIHRDPRYWEDALEFRPERWENLNPEKVPWIPFTRGQFSCPGRNLAFMELRMVLSRIALRYDLAFPPGEDGESFDKGARDTFTLNVPQLPIVFTARS
;
A
#
# COMPACT_ATOMS: atom_id res chain seq x y z
N MET A 1 46.61 11.16 -44.60
CA MET A 1 46.51 9.97 -43.73
C MET A 1 47.77 9.95 -42.88
N ALA A 2 47.64 9.94 -41.55
CA ALA A 2 48.80 9.72 -40.70
C ALA A 2 49.31 8.30 -40.98
N THR A 3 50.57 8.18 -41.40
CA THR A 3 51.24 6.88 -41.55
C THR A 3 51.73 6.44 -40.18
N TYR A 4 51.14 5.36 -39.64
CA TYR A 4 51.58 4.73 -38.41
C TYR A 4 52.86 3.93 -38.63
N PRO A 5 53.70 3.79 -37.59
CA PRO A 5 54.93 3.01 -37.68
C PRO A 5 54.66 1.52 -37.91
N VAL A 6 55.60 0.87 -38.59
CA VAL A 6 55.59 -0.58 -38.86
C VAL A 6 56.83 -1.18 -38.24
N THR A 7 56.64 -2.01 -37.22
CA THR A 7 57.72 -2.73 -36.51
C THR A 7 57.55 -4.22 -36.80
N ASP A 8 58.59 -4.87 -37.35
CA ASP A 8 58.59 -6.29 -37.72
C ASP A 8 57.37 -6.77 -38.53
N GLY A 9 56.86 -5.91 -39.43
CA GLY A 9 55.73 -6.21 -40.31
C GLY A 9 54.34 -5.97 -39.70
N VAL A 10 54.26 -5.51 -38.45
CA VAL A 10 53.00 -5.19 -37.74
C VAL A 10 52.87 -3.67 -37.58
N THR A 11 51.69 -3.11 -37.86
CA THR A 11 51.41 -1.68 -37.64
C THR A 11 51.09 -1.41 -36.17
N THR A 12 51.84 -0.49 -35.55
CA THR A 12 51.75 -0.13 -34.12
C THR A 12 51.36 1.34 -33.95
N PHE A 13 50.92 1.74 -32.74
CA PHE A 13 50.48 3.13 -32.50
C PHE A 13 51.66 4.09 -32.22
N LEU A 14 52.72 3.60 -31.57
CA LEU A 14 53.95 4.34 -31.27
C LEU A 14 55.18 3.61 -31.83
N GLU A 15 56.26 4.35 -32.11
CA GLU A 15 57.57 3.78 -32.45
C GLU A 15 58.28 3.27 -31.19
N PRO A 16 58.97 2.11 -31.25
CA PRO A 16 59.78 1.62 -30.14
C PRO A 16 61.04 2.48 -29.93
N PRO A 17 61.57 2.58 -28.70
CA PRO A 17 62.86 3.23 -28.44
C PRO A 17 64.03 2.59 -29.22
N GLU A 18 65.07 3.37 -29.57
CA GLU A 18 66.18 2.93 -30.45
C GLU A 18 66.93 1.66 -29.96
N ASP A 19 66.91 1.35 -28.66
CA ASP A 19 67.57 0.19 -28.05
C ASP A 19 66.61 -0.96 -27.67
N TYR A 20 65.35 -0.93 -28.12
CA TYR A 20 64.32 -1.87 -27.67
C TYR A 20 63.92 -2.87 -28.77
N VAL A 21 64.00 -4.18 -28.46
CA VAL A 21 63.55 -5.26 -29.35
C VAL A 21 62.11 -5.62 -28.99
N VAL A 22 61.18 -5.46 -29.94
CA VAL A 22 59.75 -5.75 -29.75
C VAL A 22 59.49 -7.25 -29.88
N ASP A 23 58.77 -7.82 -28.92
CA ASP A 23 58.32 -9.22 -28.95
C ASP A 23 56.78 -9.28 -28.91
N PHE A 24 56.16 -9.55 -30.06
CA PHE A 24 54.70 -9.66 -30.16
C PHE A 24 54.14 -10.98 -29.60
N ASP A 25 54.97 -12.02 -29.47
CA ASP A 25 54.55 -13.33 -28.93
C ASP A 25 54.54 -13.31 -27.40
N ASN A 26 55.43 -12.52 -26.78
CA ASN A 26 55.49 -12.33 -25.33
C ASN A 26 55.76 -10.86 -24.94
N PRO A 27 54.78 -9.96 -25.14
CA PRO A 27 54.95 -8.52 -24.88
C PRO A 27 55.17 -8.24 -23.40
N GLN A 28 55.93 -7.18 -23.11
CA GLN A 28 56.23 -6.78 -21.75
C GLN A 28 54.95 -6.35 -21.01
N GLN A 29 54.79 -6.83 -19.77
CA GLN A 29 53.58 -6.58 -18.98
C GLN A 29 53.88 -5.79 -17.71
N GLN A 30 53.19 -4.66 -17.51
CA GLN A 30 53.22 -3.92 -16.26
C GLN A 30 52.01 -4.26 -15.38
N LYS A 31 52.25 -4.81 -14.19
CA LYS A 31 51.21 -5.04 -13.16
C LYS A 31 50.05 -5.97 -13.58
N ALA A 32 50.23 -6.80 -14.61
CA ALA A 32 49.18 -7.70 -15.10
C ALA A 32 48.76 -8.74 -14.04
N LEU A 33 49.71 -9.32 -13.31
CA LEU A 33 49.44 -10.29 -12.25
C LEU A 33 48.57 -9.69 -11.14
N GLU A 34 48.84 -8.46 -10.71
CA GLU A 34 48.06 -7.77 -9.69
C GLU A 34 46.61 -7.54 -10.14
N HIS A 35 46.38 -7.19 -11.41
CA HIS A 35 45.02 -7.07 -11.96
C HIS A 35 44.26 -8.40 -11.89
N PHE A 36 44.88 -9.52 -12.29
CA PHE A 36 44.25 -10.84 -12.22
C PHE A 36 44.00 -11.30 -10.78
N LEU A 37 44.93 -11.04 -9.86
CA LEU A 37 44.78 -11.41 -8.44
C LEU A 37 43.66 -10.62 -7.76
N ILE A 38 43.58 -9.30 -7.95
CA ILE A 38 42.51 -8.46 -7.41
C ILE A 38 41.16 -8.87 -8.00
N PHE A 39 41.13 -9.13 -9.31
CA PHE A 39 39.96 -9.64 -9.98
C PHE A 39 39.45 -10.97 -9.38
N GLY A 40 40.33 -11.97 -9.27
CA GLY A 40 39.96 -13.30 -8.78
C GLY A 40 39.59 -13.34 -7.30
N THR A 41 40.28 -12.58 -6.45
CA THR A 41 40.09 -12.62 -4.99
C THR A 41 39.05 -11.61 -4.50
N LEU A 42 39.32 -10.32 -4.70
CA LEU A 42 38.49 -9.23 -4.20
C LEU A 42 37.18 -9.12 -4.99
N GLY A 43 37.23 -9.38 -6.30
CA GLY A 43 36.03 -9.44 -7.15
C GLY A 43 35.05 -10.54 -6.73
N SER A 44 35.56 -11.75 -6.44
CA SER A 44 34.75 -12.86 -5.93
C SER A 44 34.10 -12.53 -4.58
N LEU A 45 34.85 -11.91 -3.67
CA LEU A 45 34.32 -11.48 -2.37
C LEU A 45 33.21 -10.42 -2.53
N ALA A 46 33.44 -9.41 -3.37
CA ALA A 46 32.45 -8.38 -3.67
C ALA A 46 31.16 -8.96 -4.30
N PHE A 47 31.30 -9.95 -5.18
CA PHE A 47 30.17 -10.66 -5.79
C PHE A 47 29.32 -11.40 -4.75
N VAL A 48 29.94 -12.12 -3.82
CA VAL A 48 29.24 -12.80 -2.73
C VAL A 48 28.50 -11.80 -1.83
N CYS A 49 29.13 -10.67 -1.48
CA CYS A 49 28.49 -9.60 -0.72
C CYS A 49 27.28 -9.00 -1.46
N LEU A 50 27.38 -8.82 -2.78
CA LEU A 50 26.30 -8.30 -3.61
C LEU A 50 25.11 -9.28 -3.66
N ILE A 51 25.36 -10.57 -3.87
CA ILE A 51 24.31 -11.60 -3.84
C ILE A 51 23.61 -11.61 -2.47
N GLN A 52 24.38 -11.57 -1.38
CA GLN A 52 23.83 -11.50 -0.03
C GLN A 52 22.93 -10.27 0.13
N ARG A 53 23.37 -9.09 -0.34
CA ARG A 53 22.60 -7.84 -0.30
C ARG A 53 21.29 -7.96 -1.06
N LEU A 54 21.32 -8.48 -2.30
CA LEU A 54 20.13 -8.67 -3.14
C LEU A 54 19.16 -9.67 -2.51
N TYR A 55 19.65 -10.81 -2.03
CA TYR A 55 18.83 -11.81 -1.33
C TYR A 55 18.12 -11.20 -0.11
N THR A 56 18.85 -10.45 0.70
CA THR A 56 18.30 -9.82 1.91
C THR A 56 17.25 -8.75 1.60
N LYS A 57 17.46 -7.97 0.53
CA LYS A 57 16.49 -6.94 0.12
C LYS A 57 15.24 -7.53 -0.52
N HIS A 58 15.40 -8.54 -1.36
CA HIS A 58 14.31 -9.18 -2.09
C HIS A 58 13.47 -10.10 -1.18
N PHE A 59 14.11 -11.03 -0.47
CA PHE A 59 13.40 -12.09 0.27
C PHE A 59 13.18 -11.78 1.76
N ILE A 60 14.04 -10.98 2.41
CA ILE A 60 13.92 -10.73 3.86
C ILE A 60 13.19 -9.42 4.16
N THR A 61 13.37 -8.37 3.35
CA THR A 61 12.85 -7.02 3.65
C THR A 61 11.87 -6.46 2.62
N GLY A 62 11.68 -7.09 1.46
CA GLY A 62 10.70 -6.68 0.44
C GLY A 62 10.86 -5.24 -0.08
N SER A 63 12.06 -4.64 -0.01
CA SER A 63 12.30 -3.20 -0.26
C SER A 63 13.36 -2.94 -1.33
N LEU A 64 13.15 -3.52 -2.53
CA LEU A 64 14.04 -3.33 -3.67
C LEU A 64 13.95 -1.88 -4.18
N LYS A 65 15.05 -1.11 -4.11
CA LYS A 65 15.12 0.25 -4.65
C LYS A 65 15.80 0.24 -6.03
N VAL A 66 15.53 1.25 -6.85
CA VAL A 66 16.11 1.43 -8.20
C VAL A 66 17.64 1.38 -8.19
N ASP A 67 18.27 1.94 -7.15
CA ASP A 67 19.73 1.91 -6.97
C ASP A 67 20.30 0.48 -6.90
N ASP A 68 19.56 -0.49 -6.34
CA ASP A 68 20.04 -1.86 -6.15
C ASP A 68 20.00 -2.68 -7.46
N GLU A 69 19.05 -2.40 -8.35
CA GLU A 69 18.93 -3.03 -9.66
C GLU A 69 19.93 -2.47 -10.67
N ALA A 70 20.26 -1.18 -10.58
CA ALA A 70 21.34 -0.58 -11.36
C ALA A 70 22.71 -1.18 -10.98
N ILE A 71 22.97 -1.42 -9.68
CA ILE A 71 24.19 -2.11 -9.21
C ILE A 71 24.25 -3.56 -9.73
N ARG A 72 23.11 -4.22 -9.92
CA ARG A 72 23.04 -5.61 -10.45
C ARG A 72 23.52 -5.73 -11.90
N ILE A 73 23.20 -4.74 -12.75
CA ILE A 73 23.48 -4.78 -14.20
C ILE A 73 24.87 -4.22 -14.53
N LEU A 74 25.31 -3.18 -13.80
CA LEU A 74 26.47 -2.38 -14.19
C LEU A 74 27.84 -2.92 -13.68
N THR A 75 27.84 -3.76 -12.63
CA THR A 75 29.06 -3.99 -11.83
C THR A 75 29.81 -5.30 -12.07
N HIS A 76 29.29 -6.24 -12.87
CA HIS A 76 29.97 -7.51 -13.11
C HIS A 76 30.34 -7.80 -14.57
N VAL A 77 29.68 -7.19 -15.56
CA VAL A 77 29.91 -7.57 -16.97
C VAL A 77 30.91 -6.64 -17.68
N ALA A 78 30.92 -5.34 -17.37
CA ALA A 78 31.67 -4.37 -18.17
C ALA A 78 33.18 -4.31 -17.87
N PRO A 79 33.66 -4.28 -16.61
CA PRO A 79 35.11 -4.17 -16.34
C PRO A 79 35.90 -5.45 -16.65
N GLN A 80 35.23 -6.60 -16.73
CA GLN A 80 35.88 -7.91 -16.96
C GLN A 80 36.29 -8.11 -18.43
N GLY A 81 35.61 -7.42 -19.36
CA GLY A 81 35.91 -7.49 -20.79
C GLY A 81 37.21 -6.79 -21.17
N SER A 82 37.59 -5.70 -20.50
CA SER A 82 38.72 -4.85 -20.92
C SER A 82 40.10 -5.48 -20.70
N VAL A 83 40.27 -6.25 -19.62
CA VAL A 83 41.50 -7.01 -19.33
C VAL A 83 41.59 -8.24 -20.24
N SER A 84 40.44 -8.83 -20.59
CA SER A 84 40.34 -10.02 -21.44
C SER A 84 40.68 -9.76 -22.91
N ILE A 85 40.69 -8.50 -23.35
CA ILE A 85 41.03 -8.07 -24.72
C ILE A 85 42.55 -7.97 -24.93
N GLY A 86 43.36 -8.01 -23.86
CA GLY A 86 44.82 -8.09 -23.95
C GLY A 86 45.54 -6.80 -24.33
N GLY A 87 44.91 -5.63 -24.16
CA GLY A 87 45.52 -4.32 -24.51
C GLY A 87 45.89 -3.41 -23.33
N LEU A 88 45.52 -3.76 -22.10
CA LEU A 88 45.96 -3.04 -20.88
C LEU A 88 47.23 -3.71 -20.34
N CYS A 89 48.16 -2.92 -19.77
CA CYS A 89 49.45 -3.38 -19.21
C CYS A 89 50.56 -3.63 -20.24
N HIS A 90 50.32 -3.42 -21.53
CA HIS A 90 51.34 -3.50 -22.60
C HIS A 90 51.67 -2.11 -23.10
N HIS A 91 52.85 -1.96 -23.69
CA HIS A 91 53.25 -0.74 -24.37
C HIS A 91 52.49 -0.55 -25.68
N ALA A 92 52.14 0.70 -26.02
CA ALA A 92 51.47 1.02 -27.29
C ALA A 92 52.29 0.71 -28.55
N TRP A 93 53.62 0.49 -28.41
CA TRP A 93 54.52 0.06 -29.47
C TRP A 93 54.71 -1.47 -29.58
N GLU A 94 54.28 -2.26 -28.58
CA GLU A 94 54.32 -3.74 -28.62
C GLU A 94 52.95 -4.36 -28.93
N MET A 95 51.96 -3.53 -29.31
CA MET A 95 50.60 -3.97 -29.57
C MET A 95 50.15 -3.65 -31.00
N PRO A 96 49.52 -4.61 -31.72
CA PRO A 96 48.94 -4.33 -33.03
C PRO A 96 47.87 -3.24 -32.94
N ILE A 97 47.78 -2.37 -33.95
CA ILE A 97 46.85 -1.24 -33.97
C ILE A 97 45.37 -1.65 -33.81
N GLU A 98 45.00 -2.85 -34.27
CA GLU A 98 43.66 -3.43 -34.08
C GLU A 98 43.36 -3.78 -32.61
N VAL A 99 44.37 -4.22 -31.86
CA VAL A 99 44.27 -4.51 -30.43
C VAL A 99 44.19 -3.19 -29.65
N TYR A 100 44.92 -2.17 -30.09
CA TYR A 100 44.86 -0.81 -29.54
C TYR A 100 43.47 -0.18 -29.71
N GLU A 101 42.88 -0.26 -30.92
CA GLU A 101 41.51 0.21 -31.18
C GLU A 101 40.48 -0.48 -30.28
N LYS A 102 40.54 -1.82 -30.16
CA LYS A 102 39.63 -2.59 -29.30
C LYS A 102 39.79 -2.21 -27.83
N HIS A 103 41.02 -1.99 -27.37
CA HIS A 103 41.29 -1.54 -26.01
C HIS A 103 40.71 -0.14 -25.76
N MET A 104 40.93 0.81 -26.67
CA MET A 104 40.41 2.17 -26.55
C MET A 104 38.87 2.20 -26.59
N LEU A 105 38.24 1.40 -27.46
CA LEU A 105 36.78 1.23 -27.49
C LEU A 105 36.25 0.63 -26.18
N SER A 106 36.94 -0.38 -25.64
CA SER A 106 36.59 -0.96 -24.34
C SER A 106 36.73 0.07 -23.22
N SER A 107 37.79 0.86 -23.19
CA SER A 107 38.02 1.91 -22.19
C SER A 107 36.97 3.03 -22.27
N TYR A 108 36.57 3.40 -23.50
CA TYR A 108 35.50 4.38 -23.75
C TYR A 108 34.14 3.92 -23.20
N ILE A 109 33.81 2.62 -23.27
CA ILE A 109 32.57 2.06 -22.71
C ILE A 109 32.67 1.91 -21.19
N VAL A 110 33.81 1.44 -20.68
CA VAL A 110 33.98 1.10 -19.27
C VAL A 110 34.08 2.34 -18.37
N ALA A 111 34.70 3.43 -18.82
CA ALA A 111 34.90 4.62 -18.00
C ALA A 111 33.58 5.31 -17.55
N PRO A 112 32.58 5.55 -18.42
CA PRO A 112 31.27 6.06 -18.01
C PRO A 112 30.51 5.11 -17.07
N ILE A 113 30.62 3.80 -17.30
CA ILE A 113 30.02 2.77 -16.45
C ILE A 113 30.64 2.82 -15.06
N PHE A 114 31.97 2.90 -14.98
CA PHE A 114 32.71 3.01 -13.72
C PHE A 114 32.25 4.20 -12.88
N ILE A 115 32.20 5.41 -13.45
CA ILE A 115 31.79 6.59 -12.70
C ILE A 115 30.32 6.52 -12.25
N THR A 116 29.45 5.96 -13.09
CA THR A 116 28.02 5.78 -12.77
C THR A 116 27.84 4.77 -11.63
N CYS A 117 28.56 3.63 -11.67
CA CYS A 117 28.59 2.66 -10.57
C CYS A 117 29.01 3.30 -9.25
N ASN A 118 30.06 4.11 -9.29
CA ASN A 118 30.63 4.75 -8.12
C ASN A 118 29.64 5.75 -7.51
N GLY A 119 29.06 6.63 -8.33
CA GLY A 119 28.04 7.60 -7.90
C GLY A 119 26.76 6.96 -7.35
N LEU A 120 26.27 5.89 -7.99
CA LEU A 120 25.08 5.16 -7.53
C LEU A 120 25.35 4.42 -6.21
N SER A 121 26.52 3.82 -6.04
CA SER A 121 26.90 3.12 -4.80
C SER A 121 26.95 4.10 -3.61
N LYS A 122 27.50 5.30 -3.82
CA LYS A 122 27.57 6.38 -2.82
C LYS A 122 26.19 6.94 -2.48
N THR A 123 25.36 7.17 -3.49
CA THR A 123 23.98 7.64 -3.32
C THR A 123 23.15 6.62 -2.54
N SER A 124 23.32 5.33 -2.86
CA SER A 124 22.68 4.23 -2.15
C SER A 124 23.04 4.22 -0.66
N LEU A 125 24.31 4.43 -0.30
CA LEU A 125 24.75 4.52 1.10
C LEU A 125 24.17 5.77 1.80
N LEU A 126 24.16 6.93 1.14
CA LEU A 126 23.61 8.17 1.68
C LEU A 126 22.11 8.07 1.96
N THR A 127 21.35 7.30 1.18
CA THR A 127 19.91 7.12 1.42
C THR A 127 19.60 6.31 2.69
N VAL A 128 20.58 5.60 3.25
CA VAL A 128 20.45 4.86 4.52
C VAL A 128 20.65 5.78 5.71
N TYR A 129 21.47 6.81 5.60
CA TYR A 129 21.84 7.68 6.74
C TYR A 129 20.66 8.42 7.38
N PRO A 130 19.65 8.92 6.65
CA PRO A 130 18.46 9.55 7.24
C PRO A 130 17.65 8.64 8.18
N GLN A 131 17.83 7.31 8.09
CA GLN A 131 17.21 6.33 8.98
C GLN A 131 17.92 6.24 10.34
N ILE A 132 19.16 6.74 10.44
CA ILE A 132 19.99 6.66 11.66
C ILE A 132 19.69 7.82 12.62
N SER A 133 19.36 9.00 12.10
CA SER A 133 19.09 10.19 12.92
C SER A 133 17.97 11.06 12.36
N PRO A 134 16.98 11.45 13.19
CA PRO A 134 15.87 12.31 12.77
C PRO A 134 16.22 13.81 12.78
N GLN A 135 17.45 14.20 13.11
CA GLN A 135 17.83 15.61 13.25
C GLN A 135 17.78 16.38 11.92
N LYS A 136 17.17 17.58 11.92
CA LYS A 136 16.94 18.39 10.71
C LYS A 136 18.24 18.80 10.00
N TRP A 137 19.24 19.29 10.75
CA TRP A 137 20.54 19.67 10.17
C TRP A 137 21.22 18.47 9.49
N PHE A 138 21.17 17.30 10.12
CA PHE A 138 21.75 16.07 9.60
C PHE A 138 21.09 15.65 8.28
N ARG A 139 19.75 15.72 8.19
CA ARG A 139 19.03 15.42 6.94
C ARG A 139 19.37 16.41 5.82
N ILE A 140 19.47 17.70 6.12
CA ILE A 140 19.85 18.73 5.13
C ILE A 140 21.25 18.44 4.58
N THR A 141 22.22 18.13 5.45
CA THR A 141 23.58 17.78 5.04
C THR A 141 23.62 16.53 4.14
N ILE A 142 22.80 15.50 4.45
CA ILE A 142 22.69 14.30 3.61
C ILE A 142 22.09 14.61 2.23
N TRP A 143 21.01 15.38 2.16
CA TRP A 143 20.41 15.75 0.88
C TRP A 143 21.35 16.60 0.01
N ALA A 144 22.11 17.50 0.63
CA ALA A 144 23.16 18.25 -0.05
C ALA A 144 24.26 17.33 -0.60
N ALA A 145 24.70 16.34 0.18
CA ALA A 145 25.69 15.35 -0.25
C ALA A 145 25.18 14.46 -1.40
N ILE A 146 23.91 14.04 -1.37
CA ILE A 146 23.27 13.29 -2.48
C ILE A 146 23.25 14.14 -3.74
N SER A 147 22.83 15.41 -3.63
CA SER A 147 22.79 16.33 -4.78
C SER A 147 24.17 16.58 -5.37
N MET A 148 25.21 16.69 -4.54
CA MET A 148 26.59 16.85 -4.98
C MET A 148 27.08 15.60 -5.74
N VAL A 149 26.83 14.40 -5.20
CA VAL A 149 27.26 13.14 -5.84
C VAL A 149 26.55 12.90 -7.16
N ALA A 150 25.24 13.12 -7.22
CA ALA A 150 24.47 12.96 -8.44
C ALA A 150 24.91 13.95 -9.53
N SER A 151 25.16 15.22 -9.17
CA SER A 151 25.51 16.26 -10.15
C SER A 151 26.86 16.00 -10.82
N TYR A 152 27.93 15.74 -10.05
CA TYR A 152 29.23 15.47 -10.66
C TYR A 152 29.22 14.16 -11.46
N THR A 153 28.48 13.14 -11.01
CA THR A 153 28.40 11.85 -11.71
C THR A 153 27.78 12.02 -13.09
N ILE A 154 26.69 12.78 -13.20
CA ILE A 154 26.01 13.06 -14.47
C ILE A 154 26.90 13.88 -15.40
N VAL A 155 27.53 14.94 -14.88
CA VAL A 155 28.38 15.84 -15.67
C VAL A 155 29.59 15.08 -16.23
N ILE A 156 30.29 14.32 -15.39
CA ILE A 156 31.48 13.56 -15.78
C ILE A 156 31.12 12.42 -16.72
N ALA A 157 30.04 11.67 -16.47
CA ALA A 157 29.58 10.62 -17.39
C ALA A 157 29.24 11.20 -18.77
N GLY A 158 28.59 12.38 -18.81
CA GLY A 158 28.32 13.10 -20.05
C GLY A 158 29.60 13.54 -20.78
N LEU A 159 30.60 14.05 -20.05
CA LEU A 159 31.90 14.44 -20.64
C LEU A 159 32.67 13.23 -21.18
N LEU A 160 32.60 12.07 -20.54
CA LEU A 160 33.23 10.84 -21.04
C LEU A 160 32.53 10.29 -22.30
N LEU A 161 31.22 10.46 -22.43
CA LEU A 161 30.43 9.99 -23.58
C LEU A 161 30.44 10.96 -24.78
N PHE A 162 30.53 12.27 -24.53
CA PHE A 162 30.38 13.30 -25.57
C PHE A 162 31.59 14.23 -25.70
N GLY A 163 32.72 13.88 -25.07
CA GLY A 163 33.91 14.72 -24.99
C GLY A 163 34.73 14.84 -26.28
N CYS A 164 34.40 14.10 -27.34
CA CYS A 164 35.09 14.13 -28.63
C CYS A 164 34.16 14.60 -29.76
N GLN A 165 34.69 15.43 -30.65
CA GLN A 165 34.01 15.89 -31.86
C GLN A 165 34.87 15.56 -33.10
N PRO A 166 34.44 14.62 -33.97
CA PRO A 166 33.30 13.71 -33.82
C PRO A 166 33.53 12.63 -32.73
N ILE A 167 32.45 12.03 -32.21
CA ILE A 167 32.49 11.06 -31.09
C ILE A 167 33.44 9.88 -31.38
N ARG A 168 33.49 9.43 -32.64
CA ARG A 168 34.33 8.32 -33.11
C ARG A 168 35.83 8.55 -32.86
N THR A 169 36.26 9.81 -32.74
CA THR A 169 37.64 10.18 -32.38
C THR A 169 38.05 9.72 -30.98
N ALA A 170 37.12 9.29 -30.13
CA ALA A 170 37.46 8.76 -28.81
C ALA A 170 38.14 7.37 -28.84
N TRP A 171 37.95 6.56 -29.90
CA TRP A 171 38.50 5.20 -29.96
C TRP A 171 39.12 4.79 -31.30
N ASP A 172 38.80 5.46 -32.41
CA ASP A 172 39.31 5.09 -33.74
C ASP A 172 40.67 5.78 -34.01
N PRO A 173 41.78 5.01 -34.08
CA PRO A 173 43.12 5.56 -34.26
C PRO A 173 43.23 6.49 -35.47
N TYR A 174 42.65 6.07 -36.60
CA TYR A 174 42.77 6.77 -37.88
C TYR A 174 42.09 8.15 -37.90
N SER A 175 41.28 8.47 -36.89
CA SER A 175 40.53 9.72 -36.78
C SER A 175 41.14 10.76 -35.83
N PHE A 176 42.18 10.40 -35.05
CA PHE A 176 42.81 11.28 -34.04
C PHE A 176 43.35 12.60 -34.60
N GLY A 177 43.79 12.65 -35.86
CA GLY A 177 44.33 13.87 -36.48
C GLY A 177 43.29 14.87 -37.01
N THR A 178 41.99 14.53 -36.95
CA THR A 178 40.92 15.33 -37.58
C THR A 178 39.86 15.85 -36.60
N GLY A 179 39.77 15.25 -35.41
CA GLY A 179 38.81 15.64 -34.37
C GLY A 179 39.45 16.36 -33.19
N LYS A 180 38.62 17.03 -32.38
CA LYS A 180 39.04 17.63 -31.09
C LYS A 180 38.40 16.85 -29.94
N CYS A 181 39.20 16.48 -28.94
CA CYS A 181 38.75 15.78 -27.74
C CYS A 181 39.10 16.56 -26.47
N VAL A 182 38.32 16.36 -25.42
CA VAL A 182 38.69 16.77 -24.05
C VAL A 182 39.92 15.99 -23.59
N ASP A 183 40.81 16.65 -22.87
CA ASP A 183 41.98 16.01 -22.27
C ASP A 183 41.55 14.97 -21.23
N LEU A 184 41.77 13.70 -21.56
CA LEU A 184 41.35 12.56 -20.75
C LEU A 184 42.13 12.47 -19.43
N ALA A 185 43.39 12.89 -19.39
CA ALA A 185 44.20 12.88 -18.19
C ALA A 185 43.70 13.94 -17.19
N VAL A 186 43.36 15.14 -17.66
CA VAL A 186 42.74 16.18 -16.84
C VAL A 186 41.38 15.73 -16.30
N LEU A 187 40.57 15.06 -17.14
CA LEU A 187 39.27 14.54 -16.74
C LEU A 187 39.38 13.42 -15.69
N TYR A 188 40.37 12.52 -15.80
CA TYR A 188 40.63 11.48 -14.79
C TYR A 188 41.13 12.05 -13.46
N ILE A 189 41.93 13.12 -13.47
CA ILE A 189 42.31 13.84 -12.24
C ILE A 189 41.07 14.46 -11.60
N ALA A 190 40.19 15.11 -12.38
CA ALA A 190 38.93 15.68 -11.87
C ALA A 190 38.01 14.60 -11.26
N ILE A 191 37.91 13.42 -11.89
CA ILE A 191 37.20 12.26 -11.36
C ILE A 191 37.76 11.84 -10.00
N ALA A 192 39.08 11.73 -9.90
CA ALA A 192 39.72 11.30 -8.66
C ALA A 192 39.53 12.33 -7.52
N VAL A 193 39.59 13.64 -7.82
CA VAL A 193 39.31 14.69 -6.83
C VAL A 193 37.86 14.62 -6.35
N ALA A 194 36.90 14.54 -7.28
CA ALA A 194 35.47 14.46 -6.95
C ALA A 194 35.15 13.23 -6.09
N ASN A 195 35.77 12.08 -6.41
CA ASN A 195 35.62 10.86 -5.63
C ASN A 195 36.17 11.01 -4.21
N ILE A 196 37.41 11.51 -4.04
CA ILE A 196 38.01 11.72 -2.71
C ILE A 196 37.15 12.65 -1.86
N VAL A 197 36.69 13.78 -2.42
CA VAL A 197 35.84 14.74 -1.71
C VAL A 197 34.55 14.05 -1.24
N SER A 198 33.88 13.31 -2.12
CA SER A 198 32.66 12.60 -1.74
C SER A 198 32.89 11.50 -0.69
N ASP A 199 34.04 10.81 -0.70
CA ASP A 199 34.36 9.76 0.27
C ASP A 199 34.63 10.34 1.65
N VAL A 200 35.33 11.48 1.72
CA VAL A 200 35.57 12.22 2.96
C VAL A 200 34.25 12.72 3.55
N VAL A 201 33.34 13.23 2.71
CA VAL A 201 32.00 13.66 3.13
C VAL A 201 31.19 12.50 3.70
N LEU A 202 31.21 11.33 3.05
CA LEU A 202 30.53 10.12 3.52
C LEU A 202 31.06 9.66 4.88
N PHE A 203 32.36 9.77 5.10
CA PHE A 203 33.02 9.37 6.34
C PHE A 203 32.74 10.35 7.50
N ILE A 204 32.82 11.66 7.26
CA ILE A 204 32.72 12.67 8.33
C ILE A 204 31.30 12.85 8.86
N ILE A 205 30.28 12.84 7.99
CA ILE A 205 28.89 13.13 8.38
C ILE A 205 28.37 12.26 9.56
N PRO A 206 28.53 10.92 9.57
CA PRO A 206 27.95 10.05 10.59
C PRO A 206 28.72 9.97 11.92
N ILE A 207 30.01 10.38 11.96
CA ILE A 207 30.87 10.22 13.14
C ILE A 207 30.34 10.96 14.38
N PRO A 208 29.99 12.26 14.32
CA PRO A 208 29.51 13.01 15.49
C PRO A 208 28.23 12.43 16.10
N THR A 209 27.35 11.88 15.25
CA THR A 209 26.10 11.26 15.67
C THR A 209 26.36 9.94 16.39
N ILE A 210 27.22 9.08 15.84
CA ILE A 210 27.46 7.73 16.36
C ILE A 210 28.23 7.74 17.68
N VAL A 211 29.17 8.67 17.85
CA VAL A 211 29.92 8.83 19.12
C VAL A 211 28.98 9.22 20.27
N ARG A 212 27.90 9.94 19.99
CA ARG A 212 26.93 10.42 21.00
C ARG A 212 25.83 9.40 21.35
N LEU A 213 25.71 8.28 20.63
CA LEU A 213 24.67 7.27 20.83
C LEU A 213 25.12 6.15 21.78
N LYS A 214 24.38 5.94 22.88
CA LYS A 214 24.59 4.83 23.83
C LYS A 214 23.99 3.53 23.25
N MET A 215 24.75 2.81 22.43
CA MET A 215 24.33 1.54 21.82
C MET A 215 24.91 0.29 22.52
N PRO A 216 24.23 -0.87 22.47
CA PRO A 216 24.78 -2.15 22.89
C PRO A 216 26.09 -2.49 22.16
N LYS A 217 27.06 -3.09 22.86
CA LYS A 217 28.44 -3.31 22.35
C LYS A 217 28.51 -3.95 20.96
N ALA A 218 27.65 -4.94 20.67
CA ALA A 218 27.60 -5.61 19.36
C ALA A 218 27.17 -4.67 18.21
N GLN A 219 26.26 -3.73 18.46
CA GLN A 219 25.81 -2.76 17.45
C GLN A 219 26.88 -1.69 17.19
N LYS A 220 27.61 -1.30 18.25
CA LYS A 220 28.75 -0.38 18.15
C LYS A 220 29.91 -0.98 17.35
N VAL A 221 30.17 -2.28 17.52
CA VAL A 221 31.18 -3.02 16.74
C VAL A 221 30.80 -3.10 15.26
N GLY A 222 29.54 -3.42 14.94
CA GLY A 222 29.07 -3.46 13.54
C GLY A 222 29.15 -2.10 12.84
N ALA A 223 28.80 -1.02 13.56
CA ALA A 223 28.97 0.34 13.06
C ALA A 223 30.46 0.67 12.84
N ALA A 224 31.33 0.37 13.80
CA ALA A 224 32.77 0.61 13.70
C ALA A 224 33.43 -0.12 12.51
N ILE A 225 33.03 -1.36 12.24
CA ILE A 225 33.52 -2.13 11.08
C ILE A 225 33.09 -1.46 9.75
N MET A 226 31.84 -1.00 9.67
CA MET A 226 31.34 -0.27 8.50
C MET A 226 32.13 1.02 8.24
N PHE A 227 32.49 1.78 9.29
CA PHE A 227 33.36 2.97 9.17
C PHE A 227 34.81 2.63 8.86
N GLY A 228 35.34 1.52 9.39
CA GLY A 228 36.69 1.07 9.09
C GLY A 228 36.87 0.67 7.62
N ILE A 229 35.87 0.00 7.03
CA ILE A 229 35.90 -0.32 5.59
C ILE A 229 35.74 0.96 4.74
N GLY A 230 34.87 1.89 5.16
CA GLY A 230 34.69 3.18 4.50
C GLY A 230 35.88 4.15 4.61
N SER A 231 36.78 3.99 5.59
CA SER A 231 38.03 4.77 5.63
C SER A 231 39.11 4.19 4.72
N VAL A 232 39.10 2.88 4.49
CA VAL A 232 40.00 2.22 3.55
C VAL A 232 39.72 2.67 2.11
N THR A 233 38.46 2.91 1.73
CA THR A 233 38.13 3.44 0.39
C THR A 233 38.73 4.82 0.14
N VAL A 234 38.72 5.70 1.15
CA VAL A 234 39.37 7.02 1.08
C VAL A 234 40.88 6.87 0.86
N ALA A 235 41.53 5.98 1.61
CA ALA A 235 42.96 5.73 1.50
C ALA A 235 43.33 5.20 0.10
N THR A 236 42.54 4.28 -0.46
CA THR A 236 42.78 3.76 -1.82
C THR A 236 42.60 4.85 -2.90
N SER A 237 41.63 5.75 -2.74
CA SER A 237 41.40 6.88 -3.65
C SER A 237 42.57 7.88 -3.62
N ILE A 238 43.17 8.12 -2.44
CA ILE A 238 44.37 8.97 -2.28
C ILE A 238 45.60 8.32 -2.94
N VAL A 239 45.80 7.01 -2.73
CA VAL A 239 46.92 6.30 -3.36
C VAL A 239 46.82 6.34 -4.88
N ARG A 240 45.62 6.16 -5.45
CA ARG A 240 45.39 6.31 -6.91
C ARG A 240 45.77 7.71 -7.41
N MET A 241 45.45 8.76 -6.65
CA MET A 241 45.76 10.14 -7.04
C MET A 241 47.26 10.38 -7.27
N ASN A 242 48.14 9.65 -6.59
CA ASN A 242 49.59 9.81 -6.80
C ASN A 242 50.07 9.29 -8.17
N TYR A 243 49.33 8.37 -8.79
CA TYR A 243 49.69 7.79 -10.10
C TYR A 243 49.10 8.56 -11.27
N LEU A 244 47.97 9.26 -11.09
CA LEU A 244 47.27 9.97 -12.18
C LEU A 244 48.06 11.13 -12.83
N PRO A 245 48.88 11.92 -12.12
CA PRO A 245 49.69 12.98 -12.74
C PRO A 245 50.67 12.47 -13.79
N SER A 246 51.11 11.21 -13.70
CA SER A 246 52.02 10.60 -14.69
C SER A 246 51.37 10.42 -16.07
N LEU A 247 50.03 10.51 -16.16
CA LEU A 247 49.29 10.47 -17.42
C LEU A 247 49.30 11.81 -18.18
N LEU A 248 49.73 12.90 -17.53
CA LEU A 248 49.80 14.21 -18.19
C LEU A 248 50.99 14.24 -19.16
N GLY A 249 50.71 14.39 -20.45
CA GLY A 249 51.74 14.56 -21.48
C GLY A 249 52.41 13.28 -21.99
N THR A 250 51.92 12.10 -21.61
CA THR A 250 52.36 10.81 -22.20
C THR A 250 51.43 10.37 -23.33
N ASN A 251 52.01 9.79 -24.38
CA ASN A 251 51.26 9.18 -25.49
C ASN A 251 51.05 7.67 -25.28
N ASP A 252 51.79 7.05 -24.36
CA ASP A 252 51.69 5.61 -24.02
C ASP A 252 50.73 5.41 -22.84
N ILE A 253 49.46 5.72 -23.08
CA ILE A 253 48.40 5.70 -22.07
C ILE A 253 48.16 4.28 -21.49
N PRO A 254 48.09 3.18 -22.28
CA PRO A 254 47.78 1.85 -21.74
C PRO A 254 48.82 1.32 -20.74
N TRP A 255 50.10 1.64 -20.94
CA TRP A 255 51.18 1.30 -20.01
C TRP A 255 51.12 2.15 -18.74
N VAL A 256 51.15 3.48 -18.90
CA VAL A 256 51.23 4.42 -17.76
C VAL A 256 49.96 4.39 -16.89
N ALA A 257 48.80 4.09 -17.46
CA ALA A 257 47.55 3.96 -16.72
C ALA A 257 47.44 2.67 -15.88
N ALA A 258 48.26 1.64 -16.16
CA ALA A 258 48.12 0.33 -15.53
C ALA A 258 48.19 0.38 -13.98
N PRO A 259 49.16 1.06 -13.34
CA PRO A 259 49.18 1.19 -11.88
C PRO A 259 47.97 1.93 -11.29
N ALA A 260 47.47 2.97 -11.97
CA ALA A 260 46.29 3.72 -11.53
C ALA A 260 44.99 2.89 -11.66
N ASN A 261 44.93 2.02 -12.67
CA ASN A 261 43.81 1.11 -12.88
C ASN A 261 43.72 0.03 -11.80
N VAL A 262 44.84 -0.57 -11.37
CA VAL A 262 44.88 -1.52 -10.22
C VAL A 262 44.10 -0.97 -9.03
N TRP A 263 44.37 0.28 -8.64
CA TRP A 263 43.71 0.92 -7.51
C TRP A 263 42.25 1.27 -7.78
N SER A 264 41.89 1.58 -9.03
CA SER A 264 40.48 1.78 -9.43
C SER A 264 39.65 0.49 -9.30
N PHE A 265 40.25 -0.67 -9.60
CA PHE A 265 39.62 -1.97 -9.37
C PHE A 265 39.43 -2.26 -7.88
N VAL A 266 40.43 -1.94 -7.04
CA VAL A 266 40.30 -2.08 -5.58
C VAL A 266 39.17 -1.21 -5.03
N GLU A 267 39.12 0.06 -5.45
CA GLU A 267 38.12 1.05 -5.02
C GLU A 267 36.69 0.56 -5.29
N VAL A 268 36.39 0.12 -6.52
CA VAL A 268 35.04 -0.36 -6.91
C VAL A 268 34.60 -1.54 -6.07
N ASN A 269 35.47 -2.52 -5.87
CA ASN A 269 35.12 -3.71 -5.11
C ASN A 269 34.90 -3.39 -3.62
N LEU A 270 35.71 -2.50 -3.04
CA LEU A 270 35.51 -2.05 -1.66
C LEU A 270 34.20 -1.27 -1.48
N PHE A 271 33.78 -0.47 -2.47
CA PHE A 271 32.47 0.20 -2.43
C PHE A 271 31.30 -0.78 -2.43
N ILE A 272 31.35 -1.84 -3.23
CA ILE A 272 30.31 -2.89 -3.26
C ILE A 272 30.22 -3.59 -1.89
N ILE A 273 31.37 -3.92 -1.31
CA ILE A 273 31.45 -4.57 0.01
C ILE A 273 30.90 -3.63 1.09
N CYS A 274 31.35 -2.36 1.11
CA CYS A 274 30.89 -1.35 2.06
C CYS A 274 29.37 -1.11 1.97
N GLY A 275 28.84 -0.96 0.75
CA GLY A 275 27.41 -0.76 0.51
C GLY A 275 26.53 -1.97 0.89
N SER A 276 27.12 -3.17 0.99
CA SER A 276 26.41 -4.40 1.38
C SER A 276 26.31 -4.59 2.90
N MET A 277 27.20 -3.97 3.68
CA MET A 277 27.27 -4.10 5.14
C MET A 277 25.97 -3.74 5.90
N PRO A 278 25.21 -2.69 5.54
CA PRO A 278 23.96 -2.36 6.23
C PRO A 278 22.93 -3.50 6.18
N THR A 279 22.93 -4.31 5.12
CA THR A 279 22.02 -5.47 4.99
C THR A 279 22.55 -6.73 5.65
N PHE A 280 23.87 -6.86 5.79
CA PHE A 280 24.54 -8.04 6.32
C PHE A 280 24.07 -8.40 7.74
N ARG A 281 23.76 -7.39 8.57
CA ARG A 281 23.19 -7.60 9.91
C ARG A 281 21.87 -8.37 9.89
N LYS A 282 20.96 -8.03 8.97
CA LYS A 282 19.66 -8.70 8.85
C LYS A 282 19.83 -10.14 8.37
N PHE A 283 20.78 -10.36 7.46
CA PHE A 283 21.16 -11.68 6.99
C PHE A 283 21.69 -12.58 8.11
N LEU A 284 22.67 -12.10 8.90
CA LEU A 284 23.25 -12.88 10.00
C LEU A 284 22.21 -13.25 11.07
N ARG A 285 21.22 -12.39 11.34
CA ARG A 285 20.20 -12.66 12.37
C ARG A 285 19.31 -13.84 11.99
N ARG A 286 19.11 -14.05 10.70
CA ARG A 286 18.26 -15.13 10.17
C ARG A 286 18.99 -16.46 10.11
N PHE A 287 20.24 -16.47 9.63
CA PHE A 287 20.98 -17.71 9.36
C PHE A 287 21.91 -18.13 10.50
N PHE A 288 22.43 -17.18 11.28
CA PHE A 288 23.40 -17.44 12.34
C PHE A 288 22.97 -16.79 13.67
N PRO A 289 21.77 -17.09 14.19
CA PRO A 289 21.25 -16.47 15.42
C PRO A 289 22.15 -16.71 16.64
N ARG A 290 22.85 -17.85 16.70
CA ARG A 290 23.81 -18.19 17.77
C ARG A 290 25.03 -17.26 17.80
N LEU A 291 25.44 -16.73 16.65
CA LEU A 291 26.63 -15.88 16.50
C LEU A 291 26.38 -14.43 16.94
N MET A 292 25.11 -14.01 17.04
CA MET A 292 24.70 -12.68 17.52
C MET A 292 24.11 -12.68 18.95
N GLY A 293 24.24 -13.80 19.68
CA GLY A 293 23.98 -13.86 21.12
C GLY A 293 22.53 -13.59 21.52
N SER A 294 21.66 -14.58 21.37
CA SER A 294 20.50 -14.72 22.26
C SER A 294 20.86 -15.71 23.37
N SER A 295 21.41 -15.21 24.47
CA SER A 295 21.44 -15.96 25.72
C SER A 295 20.04 -15.93 26.35
N SER A 296 19.20 -16.88 25.98
CA SER A 296 18.11 -17.36 26.84
C SER A 296 18.46 -18.78 27.25
N THR A 297 19.05 -18.89 28.43
CA THR A 297 19.35 -20.13 29.12
C THR A 297 18.02 -20.79 29.50
N SER A 298 17.50 -21.70 28.68
CA SER A 298 16.44 -22.62 29.10
C SER A 298 17.11 -23.81 29.78
N GLY A 299 17.16 -23.80 31.12
CA GLY A 299 17.44 -25.00 31.90
C GLY A 299 16.31 -26.03 31.71
N PRO A 300 16.60 -27.34 31.75
CA PRO A 300 15.58 -28.37 31.54
C PRO A 300 14.78 -28.54 32.84
N SER A 301 13.53 -28.08 32.88
CA SER A 301 12.59 -28.49 33.93
C SER A 301 11.95 -29.82 33.54
N LYS A 302 12.22 -30.81 34.39
CA LYS A 302 11.74 -32.20 34.41
C LYS A 302 10.32 -32.40 33.91
N SER A 303 10.15 -33.47 33.15
CA SER A 303 8.89 -34.15 32.84
C SER A 303 8.15 -34.52 34.12
N SER A 304 6.96 -33.93 34.30
CA SER A 304 5.95 -34.44 35.21
C SER A 304 4.91 -35.15 34.36
N ASN A 305 4.94 -36.49 34.43
CA ASN A 305 3.87 -37.34 33.95
C ASN A 305 2.60 -37.01 34.75
N TYR A 306 1.56 -36.57 34.06
CA TYR A 306 0.20 -36.77 34.55
C TYR A 306 -0.64 -37.41 33.44
N ASP A 307 -1.33 -38.44 33.89
CA ASP A 307 -1.99 -39.47 33.10
C ASP A 307 -3.00 -38.93 32.10
N ALA A 308 -2.88 -39.44 30.88
CA ALA A 308 -3.93 -39.38 29.88
C ALA A 308 -5.04 -40.36 30.26
N SER A 309 -6.08 -39.88 30.93
CA SER A 309 -7.40 -40.49 30.86
C SER A 309 -8.15 -39.87 29.68
N GLN A 310 -8.28 -40.65 28.62
CA GLN A 310 -9.12 -40.32 27.47
C GLN A 310 -10.58 -40.21 27.92
N SER A 311 -11.12 -39.00 27.97
CA SER A 311 -12.54 -38.77 27.75
C SER A 311 -12.71 -38.22 26.34
N LYS A 312 -13.31 -39.06 25.49
CA LYS A 312 -13.82 -38.69 24.17
C LYS A 312 -14.91 -37.64 24.37
N LEU A 313 -14.60 -36.37 24.15
CA LEU A 313 -15.60 -35.34 23.90
C LEU A 313 -15.61 -35.03 22.40
N HIS A 314 -16.78 -35.27 21.82
CA HIS A 314 -17.12 -35.05 20.43
C HIS A 314 -16.77 -33.61 20.03
N ARG A 315 -15.91 -33.47 19.02
CA ARG A 315 -15.69 -32.22 18.30
C ARG A 315 -16.94 -31.96 17.44
N GLN A 316 -17.92 -31.27 17.97
CA GLN A 316 -18.96 -30.64 17.14
C GLN A 316 -18.31 -29.49 16.36
N GLN A 317 -18.36 -29.59 15.03
CA GLN A 317 -18.18 -28.43 14.17
C GLN A 317 -19.39 -27.53 14.37
N HIS A 318 -19.25 -26.47 15.15
CA HIS A 318 -20.19 -25.36 15.10
C HIS A 318 -19.98 -24.63 13.77
N THR A 319 -20.81 -24.96 12.78
CA THR A 319 -21.16 -24.05 11.70
C THR A 319 -22.08 -22.99 12.31
N GLY A 320 -21.49 -21.92 12.86
CA GLY A 320 -22.23 -20.78 13.38
C GLY A 320 -22.78 -19.94 12.24
N TYR A 321 -23.91 -20.36 11.66
CA TYR A 321 -24.69 -19.59 10.70
C TYR A 321 -26.17 -19.97 10.86
N SER A 322 -26.83 -19.53 11.93
CA SER A 322 -28.30 -19.60 12.05
C SER A 322 -28.89 -18.83 13.25
N GLN A 323 -28.25 -17.78 13.76
CA GLN A 323 -28.80 -17.11 14.96
C GLN A 323 -28.46 -15.63 15.09
N PHE A 324 -28.72 -14.84 14.05
CA PHE A 324 -28.81 -13.39 14.19
C PHE A 324 -29.77 -12.85 13.14
N ASP A 325 -31.06 -12.77 13.50
CA ASP A 325 -32.03 -11.84 12.88
C ASP A 325 -33.29 -11.58 13.75
N THR A 326 -33.37 -12.04 15.01
CA THR A 326 -34.57 -11.82 15.85
C THR A 326 -34.25 -11.50 17.31
N VAL A 327 -33.40 -10.50 17.56
CA VAL A 327 -33.34 -9.87 18.91
C VAL A 327 -33.24 -8.36 18.75
N GLU A 328 -34.41 -7.73 18.58
CA GLU A 328 -34.83 -6.44 19.15
C GLU A 328 -36.20 -6.05 18.55
N MET A 329 -37.27 -6.70 19.01
CA MET A 329 -38.65 -6.22 18.87
C MET A 329 -39.52 -6.43 20.12
N ASP A 330 -38.94 -6.81 21.25
CA ASP A 330 -39.65 -6.91 22.54
C ASP A 330 -39.55 -5.62 23.34
N ASN A 331 -40.11 -4.53 22.82
CA ASN A 331 -40.37 -3.30 23.58
C ASN A 331 -41.61 -2.55 23.08
N PHE A 332 -42.67 -3.30 22.76
CA PHE A 332 -44.01 -2.72 22.58
C PHE A 332 -44.92 -3.22 23.73
N PRO A 333 -45.58 -2.31 24.48
CA PRO A 333 -46.59 -2.72 25.45
C PRO A 333 -47.85 -3.12 24.70
N ASP A 334 -48.09 -4.43 24.57
CA ASP A 334 -49.32 -4.95 23.98
C ASP A 334 -50.52 -4.62 24.88
N LYS A 335 -51.51 -3.91 24.32
CA LYS A 335 -52.81 -3.66 24.96
C LYS A 335 -53.77 -4.79 24.62
N ASP A 336 -54.40 -5.31 25.67
CA ASP A 336 -55.53 -6.25 25.72
C ASP A 336 -56.45 -6.29 24.49
N VAL A 337 -56.48 -7.43 23.79
CA VAL A 337 -57.68 -7.90 23.06
C VAL A 337 -57.82 -9.42 23.22
N ARG A 338 -58.77 -9.84 24.07
CA ARG A 338 -59.25 -11.22 24.13
C ARG A 338 -60.28 -11.45 23.02
N THR A 339 -60.10 -12.50 22.23
CA THR A 339 -61.19 -13.09 21.43
C THR A 339 -61.15 -14.61 21.49
N HIS A 340 -62.19 -15.18 22.11
CA HIS A 340 -62.56 -16.59 22.12
C HIS A 340 -63.09 -17.04 20.75
N THR A 341 -62.74 -18.24 20.28
CA THR A 341 -63.66 -19.13 19.50
C THR A 341 -63.10 -20.57 19.52
N THR A 342 -63.58 -21.46 20.39
CA THR A 342 -64.58 -22.55 20.16
C THR A 342 -64.11 -23.69 19.25
N VAL A 343 -63.81 -24.83 19.89
CA VAL A 343 -63.53 -26.15 19.28
C VAL A 343 -64.85 -26.92 19.09
N VAL A 344 -65.03 -27.56 17.94
CA VAL A 344 -66.03 -28.63 17.72
C VAL A 344 -65.28 -29.87 17.26
N GLY A 345 -65.34 -30.93 18.08
CA GLY A 345 -64.73 -32.23 17.81
C GLY A 345 -65.73 -33.28 17.35
N THR A 346 -65.22 -34.49 17.06
CA THR A 346 -65.86 -35.82 17.12
C THR A 346 -64.73 -36.84 16.85
N GLY A 347 -64.56 -38.00 17.48
CA GLY A 347 -65.22 -38.72 18.57
C GLY A 347 -64.31 -39.90 19.01
N GLY A 348 -64.43 -40.34 20.27
CA GLY A 348 -63.61 -41.40 20.91
C GLY A 348 -63.93 -42.85 20.47
N PRO A 349 -63.59 -43.94 21.24
CA PRO A 349 -63.49 -44.00 22.71
C PRO A 349 -62.32 -44.82 23.36
N LEU A 350 -61.81 -44.25 24.47
CA LEU A 350 -61.62 -44.80 25.84
C LEU A 350 -60.79 -46.08 26.20
N THR A 351 -59.72 -45.82 26.98
CA THR A 351 -59.33 -46.41 28.31
C THR A 351 -58.63 -47.80 28.40
N PRO A 352 -57.87 -48.15 29.48
CA PRO A 352 -57.34 -47.37 30.64
C PRO A 352 -55.84 -47.64 31.08
N VAL A 353 -55.20 -46.59 31.64
CA VAL A 353 -54.44 -46.47 32.93
C VAL A 353 -53.39 -47.56 33.35
N ARG A 354 -52.10 -47.18 33.59
CA ARG A 354 -51.47 -46.86 34.93
C ARG A 354 -49.92 -46.67 34.92
N GLY A 355 -49.45 -45.52 35.46
CA GLY A 355 -48.19 -45.18 36.19
C GLY A 355 -46.79 -45.62 35.67
N SER A 356 -45.66 -44.92 35.86
CA SER A 356 -45.29 -43.70 36.61
C SER A 356 -43.85 -43.26 36.24
N SER A 357 -43.59 -41.96 36.40
CA SER A 357 -42.32 -41.26 36.74
C SER A 357 -41.16 -41.09 35.72
N SER A 358 -40.73 -39.82 35.70
CA SER A 358 -39.48 -39.18 35.25
C SER A 358 -39.21 -39.03 33.75
N ARG A 359 -39.37 -37.76 33.34
CA ARG A 359 -38.93 -37.12 32.08
C ARG A 359 -37.41 -37.10 31.99
N ASP A 360 -36.90 -37.25 30.78
CA ASP A 360 -35.87 -36.37 30.19
C ASP A 360 -35.86 -36.54 28.67
N ASP A 361 -35.75 -35.41 27.99
CA ASP A 361 -35.93 -35.22 26.56
C ASP A 361 -34.64 -35.52 25.77
N ASN A 362 -34.77 -36.25 24.65
CA ASN A 362 -34.14 -35.92 23.36
C ASN A 362 -34.47 -36.97 22.28
N SER A 363 -34.43 -36.50 21.04
CA SER A 363 -34.54 -37.16 19.72
C SER A 363 -35.95 -37.30 19.12
N GLU A 364 -36.12 -36.46 18.11
CA GLU A 364 -37.12 -36.41 17.05
C GLU A 364 -37.31 -37.77 16.35
N GLU A 365 -38.54 -38.10 15.97
CA GLU A 365 -38.93 -38.41 14.57
C GLU A 365 -40.37 -38.95 14.48
N ALA A 366 -41.27 -38.12 13.96
CA ALA A 366 -42.43 -38.47 13.13
C ALA A 366 -43.05 -37.13 12.65
N ILE A 367 -42.52 -36.51 11.60
CA ILE A 367 -42.92 -36.69 10.19
C ILE A 367 -44.37 -36.22 9.93
N LEU A 368 -44.44 -35.06 9.26
CA LEU A 368 -45.41 -34.61 8.23
C LEU A 368 -46.85 -34.28 8.65
N ASP A 369 -47.18 -32.99 8.55
CA ASP A 369 -48.24 -32.58 7.62
C ASP A 369 -47.76 -31.37 6.80
N GLU A 370 -47.58 -31.60 5.51
CA GLU A 370 -47.28 -30.61 4.49
C GLU A 370 -48.59 -29.96 4.03
N SER A 371 -48.77 -28.67 4.26
CA SER A 371 -49.48 -27.86 3.27
C SER A 371 -49.03 -26.40 3.31
N SER A 372 -48.70 -25.90 2.12
CA SER A 372 -48.48 -24.51 1.71
C SER A 372 -47.14 -23.82 2.02
N ILE A 373 -46.07 -24.21 1.32
CA ILE A 373 -45.06 -23.26 0.81
C ILE A 373 -44.65 -23.67 -0.62
N ALA A 374 -44.64 -22.70 -1.54
CA ALA A 374 -44.31 -22.85 -2.95
C ALA A 374 -42.81 -23.16 -3.18
N TYR A 375 -42.55 -23.99 -4.18
CA TYR A 375 -41.30 -24.70 -4.45
C TYR A 375 -40.12 -23.83 -4.91
N THR A 376 -38.94 -24.04 -4.31
CA THR A 376 -37.64 -23.80 -4.96
C THR A 376 -37.04 -25.17 -5.33
N LYS A 377 -36.80 -25.38 -6.62
CA LYS A 377 -36.37 -26.68 -7.18
C LYS A 377 -34.84 -26.79 -7.11
N THR A 378 -34.32 -27.49 -6.11
CA THR A 378 -32.89 -27.82 -5.99
C THR A 378 -32.60 -29.10 -6.79
N PHE A 379 -31.62 -29.07 -7.70
CA PHE A 379 -31.15 -30.27 -8.38
C PHE A 379 -30.00 -30.90 -7.58
N ASP A 380 -30.23 -32.11 -7.04
CA ASP A 380 -29.18 -32.95 -6.48
C ASP A 380 -28.45 -33.71 -7.59
N VAL A 381 -27.17 -33.39 -7.79
CA VAL A 381 -26.27 -34.20 -8.63
C VAL A 381 -25.71 -35.33 -7.77
N LYS A 382 -26.28 -36.52 -7.89
CA LYS A 382 -25.71 -37.77 -7.34
C LYS A 382 -24.63 -38.32 -8.25
N TYR A 383 -23.40 -38.40 -7.75
CA TYR A 383 -22.34 -39.21 -8.37
C TYR A 383 -22.60 -40.69 -8.11
N SER A 384 -22.87 -41.45 -9.17
CA SER A 384 -22.94 -42.91 -9.16
C SER A 384 -21.65 -43.48 -9.73
N ASN A 385 -20.87 -44.16 -8.89
CA ASN A 385 -19.79 -45.05 -9.31
C ASN A 385 -20.36 -46.45 -9.54
N LYS A 386 -20.43 -46.92 -10.80
CA LYS A 386 -20.00 -48.28 -11.20
C LYS A 386 -20.07 -48.53 -12.73
N THR A 387 -18.90 -48.98 -13.21
CA THR A 387 -18.58 -50.01 -14.23
C THR A 387 -18.57 -49.73 -15.75
N SER A 388 -17.34 -49.85 -16.28
CA SER A 388 -16.86 -50.54 -17.50
C SER A 388 -17.06 -49.93 -18.89
N PHE A 389 -15.97 -49.48 -19.54
CA PHE A 389 -15.15 -50.33 -20.44
C PHE A 389 -13.83 -49.62 -20.89
N ALA A 390 -12.73 -50.40 -20.79
CA ALA A 390 -11.46 -50.44 -21.54
C ALA A 390 -10.67 -49.18 -21.99
N GLY A 391 -9.38 -49.14 -21.59
CA GLY A 391 -8.30 -48.42 -22.29
C GLY A 391 -7.17 -47.92 -21.36
N SER A 392 -6.11 -48.71 -21.20
CA SER A 392 -4.95 -48.53 -20.28
C SER A 392 -4.21 -47.18 -20.34
N PRO A 393 -3.54 -46.78 -19.23
CA PRO A 393 -2.08 -46.70 -19.29
C PRO A 393 -1.36 -47.26 -18.05
N SER A 394 -0.17 -47.79 -18.30
CA SER A 394 0.72 -48.44 -17.34
C SER A 394 1.27 -47.50 -16.26
N GLU A 395 1.23 -48.00 -15.02
CA GLU A 395 2.20 -47.87 -13.92
C GLU A 395 3.51 -47.15 -14.24
N ARG A 396 4.10 -46.38 -13.30
CA ARG A 396 4.51 -46.93 -12.00
C ARG A 396 4.91 -45.85 -10.98
N ALA A 397 4.71 -46.23 -9.73
CA ALA A 397 4.87 -45.49 -8.49
C ALA A 397 6.31 -45.07 -8.12
N ILE A 398 6.34 -44.02 -7.30
CA ILE A 398 7.44 -43.53 -6.47
C ILE A 398 7.81 -44.57 -5.40
N PRO A 399 9.11 -44.79 -5.12
CA PRO A 399 9.52 -45.19 -3.77
C PRO A 399 10.62 -44.30 -3.15
N THR A 400 10.47 -44.18 -1.83
CA THR A 400 11.32 -43.56 -0.81
C THR A 400 12.72 -44.17 -0.66
N PRO A 401 13.66 -43.51 0.06
CA PRO A 401 15.10 -43.70 -0.08
C PRO A 401 15.70 -44.65 0.96
N HIS A 402 16.71 -45.44 0.57
CA HIS A 402 17.68 -46.05 1.47
C HIS A 402 19.00 -46.41 0.74
N PRO A 403 20.12 -46.64 1.45
CA PRO A 403 21.39 -45.95 1.22
C PRO A 403 22.51 -46.89 0.79
N HIS A 404 23.37 -46.53 -0.19
CA HIS A 404 24.58 -47.30 -0.49
C HIS A 404 25.67 -46.39 -1.09
N LYS A 405 26.81 -46.28 -0.39
CA LYS A 405 28.08 -47.02 -0.56
C LYS A 405 28.96 -46.45 -1.67
N HIS A 406 30.16 -46.06 -1.23
CA HIS A 406 31.31 -45.69 -2.05
C HIS A 406 31.65 -46.77 -3.09
N HIS A 407 31.75 -46.37 -4.35
CA HIS A 407 32.62 -47.01 -5.33
C HIS A 407 33.24 -45.94 -6.24
N PHE A 408 34.57 -45.85 -6.16
CA PHE A 408 35.44 -45.17 -7.11
C PHE A 408 35.44 -45.92 -8.46
N LEU A 409 35.34 -45.20 -9.58
CA LEU A 409 35.85 -45.53 -10.92
C LEU A 409 35.87 -44.22 -11.77
N PRO A 410 36.67 -44.13 -12.86
CA PRO A 410 37.60 -43.02 -13.06
C PRO A 410 37.17 -41.99 -14.12
N LEU A 411 37.85 -40.83 -14.08
CA LEU A 411 37.73 -39.68 -14.96
C LEU A 411 37.94 -40.01 -16.45
N LYS A 412 37.05 -39.50 -17.32
CA LYS A 412 37.28 -39.25 -18.75
C LYS A 412 37.08 -37.75 -19.07
N PRO A 413 37.80 -37.18 -20.06
CA PRO A 413 38.13 -35.76 -20.07
C PRO A 413 37.18 -34.86 -20.87
N TYR A 414 37.00 -33.64 -20.37
CA TYR A 414 37.07 -32.33 -21.04
C TYR A 414 36.87 -32.29 -22.59
N ALA A 415 35.64 -32.48 -23.08
CA ALA A 415 35.30 -32.09 -24.47
C ALA A 415 33.89 -31.50 -24.67
N ALA A 416 32.99 -31.57 -23.68
CA ALA A 416 31.59 -31.14 -23.84
C ALA A 416 31.32 -29.64 -23.58
N SER A 417 32.28 -28.88 -23.04
CA SER A 417 32.10 -27.46 -22.69
C SER A 417 32.14 -26.52 -23.91
N LYS A 418 32.95 -26.85 -24.92
CA LYS A 418 33.18 -25.99 -26.09
C LYS A 418 32.00 -25.94 -27.06
N HIS A 419 31.17 -26.99 -27.10
CA HIS A 419 30.03 -27.03 -28.02
C HIS A 419 28.83 -26.21 -27.52
N ARG A 420 28.68 -26.09 -26.20
CA ARG A 420 27.60 -25.33 -25.55
C ARG A 420 27.83 -23.81 -25.62
N SER A 421 29.09 -23.37 -25.59
CA SER A 421 29.45 -21.95 -25.76
C SER A 421 29.34 -21.47 -27.20
N ILE A 422 29.54 -22.36 -28.19
CA ILE A 422 29.34 -22.05 -29.61
C ILE A 422 27.85 -21.89 -29.93
N LEU A 423 26.99 -22.80 -29.44
CA LEU A 423 25.52 -22.69 -29.59
C LEU A 423 24.96 -21.41 -28.96
N LEU A 424 25.42 -21.03 -27.76
CA LEU A 424 25.02 -19.77 -27.12
C LEU A 424 25.51 -18.53 -27.89
N ARG A 425 26.69 -18.59 -28.52
CA ARG A 425 27.20 -17.50 -29.37
C ARG A 425 26.41 -17.36 -30.67
N GLU A 426 26.02 -18.47 -31.28
CA GLU A 426 25.16 -18.51 -32.47
C GLU A 426 23.73 -18.05 -32.16
N GLU A 427 23.17 -18.42 -31.00
CA GLU A 427 21.87 -17.91 -30.53
C GLU A 427 21.91 -16.40 -30.23
N MET A 428 22.99 -15.89 -29.61
CA MET A 428 23.14 -14.45 -29.38
C MET A 428 23.41 -13.66 -30.67
N ALA A 429 24.10 -14.25 -31.66
CA ALA A 429 24.34 -13.63 -32.96
C ALA A 429 23.09 -13.66 -33.87
N THR A 430 22.26 -14.69 -33.77
CA THR A 430 20.95 -14.74 -34.46
C THR A 430 19.95 -13.77 -33.82
N LEU A 431 19.97 -13.61 -32.49
CA LEU A 431 19.16 -12.59 -31.81
C LEU A 431 19.58 -11.16 -32.18
N SER A 432 20.89 -10.87 -32.27
CA SER A 432 21.39 -9.54 -32.63
C SER A 432 21.13 -9.18 -34.09
N SER A 433 21.24 -10.14 -35.02
CA SER A 433 20.90 -9.94 -36.44
C SER A 433 19.38 -9.83 -36.67
N GLY A 434 18.56 -10.56 -35.90
CA GLY A 434 17.10 -10.42 -35.89
C GLY A 434 16.63 -9.06 -35.37
N LEU A 435 17.26 -8.54 -34.30
CA LEU A 435 16.95 -7.20 -33.79
C LEU A 435 17.39 -6.10 -34.75
N ALA A 436 18.58 -6.22 -35.34
CA ALA A 436 19.09 -5.25 -36.31
C ALA A 436 18.20 -5.18 -37.56
N SER A 437 17.80 -6.33 -38.12
CA SER A 437 16.89 -6.38 -39.27
C SER A 437 15.50 -5.82 -38.96
N THR A 438 15.01 -6.00 -37.72
CA THR A 438 13.73 -5.44 -37.27
C THR A 438 13.81 -3.92 -37.07
N LEU A 439 14.90 -3.40 -36.49
CA LEU A 439 15.12 -1.96 -36.32
C LEU A 439 15.38 -1.24 -37.66
N GLU A 440 15.96 -1.94 -38.64
CA GLU A 440 16.15 -1.43 -40.00
C GLU A 440 14.89 -1.48 -40.87
N SER A 441 13.81 -2.10 -40.39
CA SER A 441 12.56 -2.21 -41.15
C SER A 441 11.87 -0.86 -41.38
N SER A 442 10.91 -0.85 -42.30
CA SER A 442 10.14 0.35 -42.63
C SER A 442 9.39 0.87 -41.40
N LEU A 443 9.22 2.20 -41.33
CA LEU A 443 8.46 2.84 -40.24
C LEU A 443 7.04 2.28 -40.11
N GLN A 444 6.42 1.91 -41.24
CA GLN A 444 5.08 1.32 -41.28
C GLN A 444 5.06 -0.09 -40.67
N ALA A 445 6.06 -0.93 -40.96
CA ALA A 445 6.16 -2.27 -40.39
C ALA A 445 6.38 -2.22 -38.88
N THR A 446 7.29 -1.36 -38.40
CA THR A 446 7.55 -1.16 -36.96
C THR A 446 6.33 -0.58 -36.24
N ALA A 447 5.60 0.36 -36.85
CA ALA A 447 4.34 0.88 -36.32
C ALA A 447 3.25 -0.20 -36.20
N ALA A 448 3.10 -1.05 -37.23
CA ALA A 448 2.10 -2.13 -37.23
C ALA A 448 2.40 -3.20 -36.17
N VAL A 449 3.67 -3.64 -36.05
CA VAL A 449 4.09 -4.58 -35.01
C VAL A 449 3.88 -3.96 -33.64
N SER A 450 4.26 -2.70 -33.45
CA SER A 450 4.06 -1.97 -32.19
C SER A 450 2.58 -1.90 -31.78
N PHE A 451 1.68 -1.60 -32.73
CA PHE A 451 0.24 -1.60 -32.50
C PHE A 451 -0.25 -2.99 -32.04
N LEU A 452 0.14 -4.06 -32.74
CA LEU A 452 -0.22 -5.43 -32.38
C LEU A 452 0.32 -5.81 -31.00
N THR A 453 1.56 -5.44 -30.67
CA THR A 453 2.13 -5.65 -29.34
C THR A 453 1.34 -4.91 -28.27
N GLY A 454 0.82 -3.71 -28.55
CA GLY A 454 -0.10 -3.00 -27.65
C GLY A 454 -1.41 -3.76 -27.40
N VAL A 455 -1.99 -4.35 -28.45
CA VAL A 455 -3.18 -5.21 -28.34
C VAL A 455 -2.89 -6.46 -27.51
N VAL A 456 -1.76 -7.14 -27.77
CA VAL A 456 -1.33 -8.33 -27.03
C VAL A 456 -1.05 -7.97 -25.57
N ALA A 457 -0.39 -6.85 -25.30
CA ALA A 457 -0.13 -6.36 -23.95
C ALA A 457 -1.42 -6.16 -23.15
N HIS A 458 -2.48 -5.61 -23.76
CA HIS A 458 -3.78 -5.53 -23.09
C HIS A 458 -4.31 -6.91 -22.69
N ILE A 459 -4.29 -7.87 -23.62
CA ILE A 459 -4.83 -9.22 -23.39
C ILE A 459 -4.06 -9.96 -22.29
N THR A 460 -2.73 -9.80 -22.24
CA THR A 460 -1.87 -10.45 -21.25
C THR A 460 -1.93 -9.80 -19.88
N ILE A 461 -2.14 -8.49 -19.80
CA ILE A 461 -2.15 -7.73 -18.55
C ILE A 461 -3.52 -7.76 -17.86
N ARG A 462 -4.60 -7.99 -18.61
CA ARG A 462 -5.99 -8.04 -18.11
C ARG A 462 -6.22 -8.88 -16.82
N PRO A 463 -5.62 -10.07 -16.62
CA PRO A 463 -5.88 -10.90 -15.43
C PRO A 463 -5.02 -10.52 -14.21
N PHE A 464 -4.31 -9.38 -14.24
CA PHE A 464 -3.43 -8.96 -13.15
C PHE A 464 -3.91 -7.66 -12.53
N GLU A 465 -3.80 -7.56 -11.19
CA GLU A 465 -4.01 -6.32 -10.46
C GLU A 465 -2.86 -5.33 -10.69
N ILE A 466 -3.20 -4.18 -11.26
CA ILE A 466 -2.24 -3.14 -11.68
C ILE A 466 -2.25 -1.93 -10.74
N ASP A 467 -3.35 -1.68 -10.03
CA ASP A 467 -3.59 -0.43 -9.30
C ASP A 467 -2.50 -0.10 -8.28
N SER A 468 -1.89 -1.11 -7.64
CA SER A 468 -0.79 -0.94 -6.67
C SER A 468 0.60 -0.75 -7.32
N LYS A 469 0.74 -1.13 -8.60
CA LYS A 469 2.01 -1.20 -9.35
C LYS A 469 2.16 -0.12 -10.43
N ALA A 470 1.28 0.89 -10.46
CA ALA A 470 1.27 1.95 -11.47
C ALA A 470 2.67 2.57 -11.75
N TRP A 471 3.42 2.96 -10.71
CA TRP A 471 4.77 3.50 -10.88
C TRP A 471 5.76 2.52 -11.52
N ALA A 472 5.69 1.23 -11.15
CA ALA A 472 6.57 0.22 -11.74
C ALA A 472 6.30 0.05 -13.24
N ILE A 473 5.05 0.14 -13.66
CA ILE A 473 4.66 0.09 -15.08
C ILE A 473 5.16 1.34 -15.81
N VAL A 474 4.96 2.54 -15.24
CA VAL A 474 5.45 3.80 -15.83
C VAL A 474 6.97 3.76 -16.03
N PHE A 475 7.72 3.35 -15.02
CA PHE A 475 9.19 3.26 -15.14
C PHE A 475 9.63 2.15 -16.10
N SER A 476 8.95 1.01 -16.12
CA SER A 476 9.22 -0.05 -17.10
C SER A 476 8.97 0.43 -18.53
N TYR A 477 7.87 1.16 -18.76
CA TYR A 477 7.54 1.76 -20.04
C TYR A 477 8.59 2.79 -20.47
N LEU A 478 9.00 3.70 -19.57
CA LEU A 478 10.07 4.66 -19.83
C LEU A 478 11.41 3.96 -20.14
N GLY A 479 11.75 2.89 -19.41
CA GLY A 479 12.94 2.08 -19.67
C GLY A 479 12.92 1.44 -21.06
N VAL A 480 11.78 0.91 -21.50
CA VAL A 480 11.60 0.37 -22.86
C VAL A 480 11.74 1.47 -23.92
N LEU A 481 11.19 2.67 -23.67
CA LEU A 481 11.35 3.81 -24.59
C LEU A 481 12.81 4.25 -24.73
N VAL A 482 13.54 4.35 -23.62
CA VAL A 482 14.98 4.70 -23.64
C VAL A 482 15.78 3.62 -24.35
N THR A 483 15.51 2.34 -24.08
CA THR A 483 16.21 1.22 -24.73
C THR A 483 15.93 1.19 -26.24
N THR A 484 14.69 1.47 -26.64
CA THR A 484 14.29 1.56 -28.06
C THR A 484 14.97 2.73 -28.75
N PHE A 485 15.04 3.89 -28.10
CA PHE A 485 15.76 5.06 -28.61
C PHE A 485 17.24 4.77 -28.81
N LEU A 486 17.91 4.21 -27.80
CA LEU A 486 19.32 3.82 -27.89
C LEU A 486 19.54 2.79 -28.99
N GLY A 487 18.63 1.82 -29.14
CA GLY A 487 18.65 0.84 -30.23
C GLY A 487 18.64 1.49 -31.62
N TYR A 488 17.76 2.47 -31.86
CA TYR A 488 17.74 3.20 -33.13
C TYR A 488 18.97 4.09 -33.35
N VAL A 489 19.55 4.67 -32.29
CA VAL A 489 20.79 5.46 -32.37
C VAL A 489 22.00 4.58 -32.71
N CYS A 490 22.01 3.31 -32.27
CA CYS A 490 23.06 2.35 -32.60
C CYS A 490 23.01 1.83 -34.05
N VAL A 491 21.92 2.04 -34.79
CA VAL A 491 21.82 1.65 -36.19
C VAL A 491 22.52 2.70 -37.07
N PRO A 492 23.56 2.35 -37.85
CA PRO A 492 24.39 3.31 -38.60
C PRO A 492 23.64 4.19 -39.61
N LYS A 493 22.41 3.82 -39.97
CA LYS A 493 21.59 4.47 -40.99
C LYS A 493 20.78 5.67 -40.49
N PHE A 494 20.59 5.83 -39.18
CA PHE A 494 19.67 6.85 -38.64
C PHE A 494 20.39 7.97 -37.90
N ALA A 495 20.06 9.22 -38.25
CA ALA A 495 20.42 10.39 -37.44
C ALA A 495 19.63 10.41 -36.13
N VAL A 496 20.13 11.10 -35.11
CA VAL A 496 19.47 11.23 -33.80
C VAL A 496 18.03 11.74 -33.92
N THR A 497 17.78 12.72 -34.79
CA THR A 497 16.42 13.25 -35.06
C THR A 497 15.48 12.18 -35.61
N GLN A 498 15.98 11.30 -36.50
CA GLN A 498 15.22 10.18 -37.05
C GLN A 498 14.97 9.10 -36.01
N ALA A 499 15.94 8.84 -35.12
CA ALA A 499 15.75 7.92 -33.99
C ALA A 499 14.68 8.40 -33.01
N VAL A 500 14.61 9.71 -32.72
CA VAL A 500 13.54 10.31 -31.90
C VAL A 500 12.17 10.12 -32.56
N ILE A 501 12.04 10.46 -33.85
CA ILE A 501 10.78 10.34 -34.59
C ILE A 501 10.31 8.87 -34.63
N ARG A 502 11.21 7.92 -34.89
CA ARG A 502 10.89 6.48 -34.91
C ARG A 502 10.47 5.97 -33.54
N THR A 503 11.17 6.37 -32.48
CA THR A 503 10.82 5.98 -31.11
C THR A 503 9.46 6.55 -30.70
N ALA A 504 9.19 7.81 -31.05
CA ALA A 504 7.89 8.45 -30.81
C ALA A 504 6.76 7.75 -31.59
N ALA A 505 7.01 7.38 -32.85
CA ALA A 505 6.05 6.62 -33.65
C ALA A 505 5.74 5.26 -33.02
N VAL A 506 6.76 4.49 -32.62
CA VAL A 506 6.60 3.20 -31.93
C VAL A 506 5.81 3.37 -30.63
N SER A 507 6.14 4.36 -29.80
CA SER A 507 5.41 4.69 -28.57
C SER A 507 3.92 4.98 -28.82
N ASN A 508 3.64 5.86 -29.78
CA ASN A 508 2.27 6.29 -30.09
C ASN A 508 1.43 5.16 -30.71
N THR A 509 2.01 4.33 -31.59
CA THR A 509 1.28 3.20 -32.19
C THR A 509 1.02 2.10 -31.17
N PHE A 510 1.94 1.86 -30.24
CA PHE A 510 1.74 0.94 -29.12
C PHE A 510 0.57 1.41 -28.25
N ASN A 511 0.58 2.67 -27.82
CA ASN A 511 -0.48 3.25 -27.00
C ASN A 511 -1.82 3.25 -27.73
N LEU A 512 -1.83 3.52 -29.04
CA LEU A 512 -3.04 3.45 -29.84
C LEU A 512 -3.61 2.03 -29.89
N GLY A 513 -2.75 1.01 -30.08
CA GLY A 513 -3.15 -0.41 -30.03
C GLY A 513 -3.68 -0.83 -28.67
N LEU A 514 -2.98 -0.43 -27.60
CA LEU A 514 -3.38 -0.68 -26.22
C LEU A 514 -4.74 -0.05 -25.90
N VAL A 515 -4.90 1.26 -26.13
CA VAL A 515 -6.12 2.00 -25.82
C VAL A 515 -7.30 1.55 -26.69
N SER A 516 -7.09 1.34 -28.00
CA SER A 516 -8.16 0.85 -28.88
C SER A 516 -8.63 -0.55 -28.47
N SER A 517 -7.72 -1.46 -28.14
CA SER A 517 -8.04 -2.81 -27.62
C SER A 517 -8.85 -2.73 -26.32
N ILE A 518 -8.43 -1.89 -25.37
CA ILE A 518 -9.15 -1.66 -24.10
C ILE A 518 -10.57 -1.13 -24.36
N LEU A 519 -10.72 -0.10 -25.19
CA LEU A 519 -12.01 0.53 -25.46
C LEU A 519 -12.97 -0.42 -26.19
N ILE A 520 -12.49 -1.16 -27.20
CA ILE A 520 -13.30 -2.15 -27.93
C ILE A 520 -13.74 -3.27 -26.97
N TYR A 521 -12.82 -3.80 -26.16
CA TYR A 521 -13.14 -4.81 -25.17
C TYR A 521 -14.19 -4.30 -24.17
N ARG A 522 -13.99 -3.12 -23.60
CA ARG A 522 -14.90 -2.51 -22.62
C ARG A 522 -16.30 -2.22 -23.17
N ALA A 523 -16.38 -1.81 -24.43
CA ALA A 523 -17.63 -1.49 -25.10
C ALA A 523 -18.46 -2.74 -25.44
N PHE A 524 -17.83 -3.79 -25.98
CA PHE A 524 -18.55 -4.91 -26.62
C PHE A 524 -18.34 -6.26 -25.96
N PHE A 525 -17.14 -6.53 -25.41
CA PHE A 525 -16.75 -7.87 -24.95
C PHE A 525 -16.67 -8.00 -23.43
N HIS A 526 -16.77 -6.90 -22.69
CA HIS A 526 -16.76 -6.89 -21.24
C HIS A 526 -17.97 -7.67 -20.70
N ARG A 527 -17.78 -8.45 -19.63
CA ARG A 527 -18.87 -9.22 -18.98
C ARG A 527 -20.07 -8.34 -18.60
N LEU A 528 -19.80 -7.08 -18.22
CA LEU A 528 -20.81 -6.07 -17.87
C LEU A 528 -21.33 -5.23 -19.06
N HIS A 529 -21.11 -5.62 -20.33
CA HIS A 529 -21.60 -4.83 -21.47
C HIS A 529 -23.14 -4.76 -21.53
N ARG A 530 -23.80 -5.82 -21.04
CA ARG A 530 -25.26 -5.99 -21.04
C ARG A 530 -25.99 -5.04 -20.09
N PHE A 531 -25.32 -4.59 -19.03
CA PHE A 531 -25.94 -3.67 -18.07
C PHE A 531 -26.16 -2.28 -18.70
N PRO A 532 -27.34 -1.67 -18.48
CA PRO A 532 -27.65 -0.35 -19.00
C PRO A 532 -26.86 0.73 -18.25
N GLY A 533 -26.66 1.88 -18.89
CA GLY A 533 -25.92 3.00 -18.33
C GLY A 533 -25.31 3.90 -19.39
N PRO A 534 -24.75 5.07 -19.01
CA PRO A 534 -24.12 6.00 -19.94
C PRO A 534 -22.98 5.35 -20.73
N PHE A 535 -22.93 5.54 -22.04
CA PHE A 535 -21.92 4.90 -22.88
C PHE A 535 -20.48 5.23 -22.43
N LEU A 536 -20.21 6.47 -22.03
CA LEU A 536 -18.90 6.87 -21.51
C LEU A 536 -18.53 6.18 -20.18
N ALA A 537 -19.52 5.84 -19.34
CA ALA A 537 -19.30 5.08 -18.12
C ALA A 537 -18.84 3.64 -18.40
N LYS A 538 -19.20 3.09 -19.58
CA LYS A 538 -18.73 1.77 -20.04
C LYS A 538 -17.26 1.78 -20.47
N LEU A 539 -16.74 2.94 -20.89
CA LEU A 539 -15.40 3.07 -21.48
C LEU A 539 -14.31 3.44 -20.46
N SER A 540 -14.61 4.31 -19.50
CA SER A 540 -13.58 4.84 -18.60
C SER A 540 -14.10 5.34 -17.24
N ARG A 541 -13.31 5.10 -16.18
CA ARG A 541 -13.45 5.71 -14.84
C ARG A 541 -13.39 7.24 -14.86
N PHE A 542 -12.75 7.86 -15.87
CA PHE A 542 -12.71 9.31 -16.01
C PHE A 542 -14.09 9.95 -16.18
N TYR A 543 -15.11 9.18 -16.62
CA TYR A 543 -16.49 9.66 -16.62
C TYR A 543 -17.00 9.95 -15.20
N ALA A 544 -16.79 9.03 -14.26
CA ALA A 544 -17.18 9.21 -12.87
C ALA A 544 -16.35 10.29 -12.19
N MET A 545 -15.03 10.29 -12.39
CA MET A 545 -14.14 11.35 -11.91
C MET A 545 -14.61 12.74 -12.38
N LYS A 546 -14.94 12.89 -13.68
CA LYS A 546 -15.47 14.15 -14.23
C LYS A 546 -16.80 14.54 -13.58
N ASN A 547 -17.64 13.58 -13.24
CA ASN A 547 -18.93 13.86 -12.60
C ASN A 547 -18.76 14.27 -11.14
N ALA A 548 -17.88 13.59 -10.40
CA ALA A 548 -17.50 13.97 -9.05
C ALA A 548 -16.86 15.37 -9.03
N ALA A 549 -15.92 15.64 -9.93
CA ALA A 549 -15.19 16.92 -10.00
C ALA A 549 -16.05 18.15 -10.31
N LYS A 550 -17.21 17.98 -10.96
CA LYS A 550 -18.07 19.13 -11.33
C LYS A 550 -18.63 19.84 -10.11
N ASN A 551 -19.35 19.10 -9.27
CA ASN A 551 -20.12 19.68 -8.16
C ASN A 551 -20.01 18.87 -6.86
N LEU A 552 -19.26 17.76 -6.85
CA LEU A 552 -19.22 16.79 -5.73
C LEU A 552 -20.63 16.38 -5.30
N LYS A 553 -21.52 16.09 -6.26
CA LYS A 553 -22.92 15.64 -6.01
C LYS A 553 -23.20 14.36 -6.79
N ALA A 554 -22.39 13.33 -6.56
CA ALA A 554 -22.46 12.09 -7.30
C ALA A 554 -23.78 11.35 -7.03
N ASN A 555 -24.20 11.27 -5.76
CA ASN A 555 -25.47 10.72 -5.31
C ASN A 555 -26.72 11.16 -6.11
N GLY A 556 -26.94 12.47 -6.29
CA GLY A 556 -28.11 12.97 -7.05
C GLY A 556 -28.07 12.58 -8.52
N LYS A 557 -26.87 12.46 -9.10
CA LYS A 557 -26.68 11.98 -10.47
C LYS A 557 -26.92 10.47 -10.59
N ILE A 558 -26.50 9.69 -9.59
CA ILE A 558 -26.76 8.24 -9.52
C ILE A 558 -28.27 7.99 -9.46
N GLN A 559 -29.00 8.76 -8.64
CA GLN A 559 -30.46 8.70 -8.60
C GLN A 559 -31.08 8.92 -9.99
N GLY A 560 -30.71 10.00 -10.69
CA GLY A 560 -31.21 10.25 -12.06
C GLY A 560 -30.79 9.19 -13.09
N LEU A 561 -29.72 8.42 -12.83
CA LEU A 561 -29.36 7.27 -13.66
C LEU A 561 -30.27 6.07 -13.40
N HIS A 562 -30.63 5.79 -12.15
CA HIS A 562 -31.60 4.74 -11.80
C HIS A 562 -33.00 5.07 -12.34
N GLU A 563 -33.44 6.33 -12.25
CA GLU A 563 -34.71 6.78 -12.85
C GLU A 563 -34.75 6.56 -14.37
N LYS A 564 -33.60 6.67 -15.05
CA LYS A 564 -33.51 6.53 -16.51
C LYS A 564 -33.29 5.10 -16.99
N TYR A 565 -32.48 4.32 -16.29
CA TYR A 565 -31.99 3.02 -16.75
C TYR A 565 -32.53 1.82 -15.95
N GLY A 566 -33.25 2.07 -14.85
CA GLY A 566 -33.84 1.05 -13.98
C GLY A 566 -32.97 0.68 -12.79
N ASP A 567 -33.20 -0.51 -12.23
CA ASP A 567 -32.62 -0.93 -10.95
C ASP A 567 -31.12 -1.25 -11.01
N PHE A 568 -30.66 -1.85 -12.11
CA PHE A 568 -29.26 -2.23 -12.29
C PHE A 568 -28.58 -1.30 -13.29
N VAL A 569 -27.71 -0.41 -12.81
CA VAL A 569 -27.06 0.59 -13.66
C VAL A 569 -25.54 0.50 -13.56
N ARG A 570 -24.89 0.47 -14.73
CA ARG A 570 -23.43 0.57 -14.82
C ARG A 570 -23.00 2.03 -14.76
N VAL A 571 -22.40 2.41 -13.63
CA VAL A 571 -21.93 3.77 -13.36
C VAL A 571 -20.43 3.98 -13.63
N GLU A 572 -19.64 2.89 -13.63
CA GLU A 572 -18.18 2.93 -13.77
C GLU A 572 -17.60 1.71 -14.52
N THR A 573 -16.30 1.79 -14.84
CA THR A 573 -15.52 0.65 -15.34
C THR A 573 -14.80 -0.06 -14.22
N GLU A 574 -14.82 -1.38 -14.26
CA GLU A 574 -14.19 -2.24 -13.28
C GLU A 574 -12.75 -2.61 -13.64
N GLU A 575 -11.91 -2.69 -12.61
CA GLU A 575 -10.64 -3.44 -12.54
C GLU A 575 -10.64 -4.13 -11.16
N GLU A 576 -10.14 -5.37 -11.12
CA GLU A 576 -10.29 -6.35 -10.02
C GLU A 576 -10.05 -5.74 -8.63
N GLY A 577 -10.97 -6.03 -7.71
CA GLY A 577 -11.01 -5.47 -6.36
C GLY A 577 -10.30 -6.31 -5.32
N VAL A 578 -9.81 -5.64 -4.27
CA VAL A 578 -9.13 -6.20 -3.12
C VAL A 578 -10.13 -6.90 -2.17
N ASP A 579 -9.70 -8.02 -1.60
CA ASP A 579 -10.43 -8.82 -0.62
C ASP A 579 -10.36 -8.15 0.78
N GLU A 580 -11.51 -7.76 1.35
CA GLU A 580 -11.60 -7.10 2.66
C GLU A 580 -12.28 -7.99 3.72
N ARG A 581 -11.74 -7.96 4.95
CA ARG A 581 -12.06 -8.88 6.07
C ARG A 581 -12.91 -8.23 7.15
N ASN A 582 -13.63 -9.08 7.88
CA ASN A 582 -14.67 -8.74 8.84
C ASN A 582 -14.15 -8.53 10.25
N PHE A 583 -14.76 -7.58 10.97
CA PHE A 583 -14.69 -7.43 12.42
C PHE A 583 -16.01 -7.86 13.05
N ALA A 584 -15.95 -8.50 14.21
CA ALA A 584 -17.13 -8.85 15.00
C ALA A 584 -16.89 -8.66 16.50
N ASP A 585 -18.01 -8.29 17.15
CA ASP A 585 -18.40 -8.38 18.56
C ASP A 585 -18.31 -7.08 19.39
N GLU A 586 -19.47 -6.51 19.74
CA GLU A 586 -19.58 -5.17 20.36
C GLU A 586 -20.57 -5.09 21.54
N ASN A 587 -21.19 -6.20 21.96
CA ASN A 587 -22.30 -6.11 22.91
C ASN A 587 -21.86 -5.97 24.39
N GLU A 588 -20.62 -6.31 24.75
CA GLU A 588 -20.15 -6.23 26.14
C GLU A 588 -19.48 -4.87 26.51
N ALA A 589 -19.10 -4.05 25.53
CA ALA A 589 -18.33 -2.81 25.74
C ALA A 589 -19.17 -1.53 25.89
N LEU A 590 -20.43 -1.52 25.44
CA LEU A 590 -21.25 -0.31 25.33
C LEU A 590 -21.56 0.36 26.69
N ALA A 591 -21.76 -0.42 27.76
CA ALA A 591 -22.03 0.12 29.09
C ALA A 591 -20.85 0.96 29.64
N VAL A 592 -19.61 0.66 29.22
CA VAL A 592 -18.41 1.42 29.62
C VAL A 592 -18.29 2.74 28.84
N TYR A 593 -18.90 2.82 27.67
CA TYR A 593 -18.85 4.01 26.82
C TYR A 593 -19.90 5.04 27.19
N GLU A 594 -21.02 4.61 27.78
CA GLU A 594 -22.12 5.48 28.19
C GLU A 594 -21.65 6.70 29.00
N ASP A 595 -20.94 6.48 30.11
CA ASP A 595 -20.42 7.56 30.97
C ASP A 595 -19.50 8.53 30.21
N ARG A 596 -18.70 8.01 29.27
CA ARG A 596 -17.76 8.82 28.48
C ARG A 596 -18.51 9.70 27.48
N VAL A 597 -19.52 9.14 26.83
CA VAL A 597 -20.38 9.89 25.91
C VAL A 597 -21.14 10.95 26.68
N VAL A 598 -21.73 10.63 27.84
CA VAL A 598 -22.44 11.61 28.70
C VAL A 598 -21.53 12.78 29.06
N SER A 599 -20.29 12.53 29.47
CA SER A 599 -19.32 13.59 29.78
C SER A 599 -19.06 14.53 28.59
N LYS A 600 -19.02 14.00 27.37
CA LYS A 600 -18.87 14.82 26.15
C LYS A 600 -20.14 15.55 25.77
N VAL A 601 -21.29 14.96 26.02
CA VAL A 601 -22.59 15.62 25.83
C VAL A 601 -22.73 16.78 26.82
N ASP A 602 -22.38 16.61 28.09
CA ASP A 602 -22.34 17.69 29.10
C ASP A 602 -21.48 18.86 28.62
N LEU A 603 -20.29 18.56 28.09
CA LEU A 603 -19.38 19.57 27.58
C LEU A 603 -19.95 20.30 26.35
N LEU A 604 -20.56 19.57 25.41
CA LEU A 604 -21.25 20.17 24.26
C LEU A 604 -22.41 21.08 24.71
N MET A 605 -23.23 20.61 25.65
CA MET A 605 -24.35 21.41 26.20
C MET A 605 -23.85 22.67 26.92
N SER A 606 -22.73 22.59 27.63
CA SER A 606 -22.06 23.76 28.25
C SER A 606 -21.64 24.78 27.19
N ARG A 607 -21.07 24.34 26.06
CA ARG A 607 -20.69 25.23 24.94
C ARG A 607 -21.87 25.88 24.24
N ILE A 608 -23.00 25.19 24.17
CA ILE A 608 -24.26 25.75 23.66
C ILE A 608 -24.79 26.81 24.63
N ALA A 609 -24.74 26.53 25.94
CA ALA A 609 -25.17 27.49 26.98
C ALA A 609 -24.31 28.77 27.01
N ASP A 610 -22.99 28.65 26.83
CA ASP A 610 -22.07 29.80 26.76
C ASP A 610 -22.41 30.79 25.62
N GLN A 611 -23.10 30.31 24.58
CA GLN A 611 -23.42 31.04 23.35
C GLN A 611 -24.92 31.17 23.12
N GLU A 612 -25.73 31.01 24.16
CA GLU A 612 -27.18 31.09 24.08
C GLU A 612 -27.64 32.41 23.43
N GLY A 613 -28.64 32.32 22.54
CA GLY A 613 -29.18 33.47 21.81
C GLY A 613 -28.30 33.98 20.67
N SER A 614 -27.08 33.45 20.49
CA SER A 614 -26.21 33.74 19.36
C SER A 614 -26.20 32.61 18.32
N PRO A 615 -25.93 32.89 17.03
CA PRO A 615 -25.77 31.84 16.02
C PRO A 615 -24.57 30.94 16.31
N ILE A 616 -24.80 29.63 16.46
CA ILE A 616 -23.77 28.62 16.67
C ILE A 616 -23.65 27.77 15.40
N ASP A 617 -22.43 27.59 14.88
CA ASP A 617 -22.15 26.65 13.79
C ASP A 617 -22.19 25.20 14.29
N VAL A 618 -23.38 24.58 14.21
CA VAL A 618 -23.57 23.22 14.76
C VAL A 618 -22.80 22.18 13.98
N THR A 619 -22.44 22.42 12.72
CA THR A 619 -21.60 21.52 11.92
C THR A 619 -20.21 21.39 12.55
N GLN A 620 -19.62 22.52 12.93
CA GLN A 620 -18.32 22.54 13.58
C GLN A 620 -18.36 21.84 14.95
N TYR A 621 -19.35 22.14 15.77
CA TYR A 621 -19.48 21.53 17.10
C TYR A 621 -19.83 20.04 17.06
N ALA A 622 -20.60 19.60 16.06
CA ALA A 622 -20.87 18.17 15.84
C ALA A 622 -19.59 17.42 15.47
N ILE A 623 -18.71 18.01 14.64
CA ILE A 623 -17.39 17.45 14.33
C ILE A 623 -16.53 17.38 15.60
N PHE A 624 -16.50 18.45 16.39
CA PHE A 624 -15.74 18.47 17.65
C PHE A 624 -16.22 17.38 18.61
N PHE A 625 -17.54 17.22 18.74
CA PHE A 625 -18.15 16.19 19.55
C PHE A 625 -17.79 14.77 19.07
N GLY A 626 -18.03 14.44 17.80
CA GLY A 626 -17.78 13.08 17.28
C GLY A 626 -16.32 12.65 17.44
N PHE A 627 -15.37 13.53 17.12
CA PHE A 627 -13.95 13.22 17.28
C PHE A 627 -13.51 13.16 18.75
N ASP A 628 -14.01 14.03 19.62
CA ASP A 628 -13.68 13.96 21.05
C ASP A 628 -14.26 12.69 21.70
N VAL A 629 -15.45 12.23 21.28
CA VAL A 629 -16.03 10.95 21.72
C VAL A 629 -15.16 9.78 21.24
N MET A 630 -14.83 9.72 19.95
CA MET A 630 -14.01 8.63 19.41
C MET A 630 -12.57 8.63 19.94
N GLY A 631 -12.00 9.79 20.26
CA GLY A 631 -10.72 9.87 20.98
C GLY A 631 -10.78 9.25 22.38
N GLN A 632 -11.92 9.35 23.05
CA GLN A 632 -12.13 8.76 24.38
C GLN A 632 -12.53 7.29 24.39
N VAL A 633 -13.31 6.87 23.40
CA VAL A 633 -13.79 5.48 23.23
C VAL A 633 -12.69 4.60 22.59
N GLY A 634 -11.88 5.19 21.71
CA GLY A 634 -10.92 4.46 20.88
C GLY A 634 -9.61 4.07 21.53
N MET A 635 -9.12 4.75 22.57
CA MET A 635 -7.75 4.50 23.05
C MET A 635 -7.59 4.90 24.53
N SER A 636 -7.66 3.96 25.47
CA SER A 636 -7.46 4.25 26.91
C SER A 636 -5.99 4.03 27.31
N LEU A 637 -5.44 4.77 28.25
CA LEU A 637 -4.02 4.77 28.62
C LEU A 637 -3.93 4.84 30.14
N TRP A 638 -3.55 3.76 30.81
CA TRP A 638 -3.54 3.67 32.27
C TRP A 638 -2.25 4.26 32.89
N ILE A 639 -2.07 5.58 32.92
CA ILE A 639 -0.95 6.20 33.69
C ILE A 639 -1.43 7.41 34.50
N THR A 640 -2.26 7.17 35.51
CA THR A 640 -2.40 8.12 36.65
C THR A 640 -2.67 7.43 38.00
N MET A 641 -2.48 6.11 38.12
CA MET A 641 -2.67 5.41 39.41
C MET A 641 -1.47 5.48 40.37
N LEU A 642 -0.29 5.91 39.92
CA LEU A 642 0.91 5.92 40.77
C LEU A 642 1.10 7.20 41.62
N PHE A 643 0.29 8.26 41.41
CA PHE A 643 0.37 9.50 42.19
C PHE A 643 -0.87 9.85 43.04
N TYR A 644 -2.01 9.17 42.86
CA TYR A 644 -3.29 9.55 43.51
C TYR A 644 -3.88 8.48 44.45
N ARG A 645 -3.05 7.64 45.09
CA ARG A 645 -3.53 6.63 46.06
C ARG A 645 -3.81 7.19 47.47
N ALA A 646 -3.95 8.51 47.64
CA ALA A 646 -4.16 9.16 48.95
C ALA A 646 -5.50 9.90 49.12
N ALA A 647 -6.34 9.98 48.08
CA ALA A 647 -7.69 10.54 48.21
C ALA A 647 -8.68 9.65 47.46
N ASN A 648 -9.70 9.15 48.15
CA ASN A 648 -10.79 8.34 47.62
C ASN A 648 -11.65 9.14 46.62
N LEU A 649 -11.11 9.39 45.42
CA LEU A 649 -11.86 9.97 44.31
C LEU A 649 -11.50 9.23 43.03
N SER A 650 -12.48 8.50 42.51
CA SER A 650 -12.44 7.75 41.27
C SER A 650 -12.35 8.72 40.09
N VAL A 651 -11.15 8.98 39.59
CA VAL A 651 -10.96 9.69 38.32
C VAL A 651 -10.06 8.85 37.42
N ILE A 652 -10.65 8.40 36.31
CA ILE A 652 -10.08 7.50 35.30
C ILE A 652 -9.48 8.36 34.18
N GLY A 653 -8.21 8.15 33.81
CA GLY A 653 -7.57 8.82 32.66
C GLY A 653 -6.25 8.12 32.30
N PHE A 654 -5.86 8.00 31.02
CA PHE A 654 -6.20 8.83 29.87
C PHE A 654 -6.60 8.07 28.62
N SER A 655 -7.80 8.33 28.12
CA SER A 655 -8.06 8.29 26.68
C SER A 655 -7.92 9.71 26.12
N LYS A 656 -7.09 9.93 25.11
CA LYS A 656 -6.76 11.30 24.67
C LYS A 656 -7.79 11.80 23.67
N ASP A 657 -8.69 12.66 24.16
CA ASP A 657 -9.56 13.46 23.31
C ASP A 657 -8.75 14.46 22.47
N PHE A 658 -9.35 14.97 21.40
CA PHE A 658 -8.72 16.01 20.59
C PHE A 658 -8.81 17.39 21.25
N GLU A 659 -9.51 17.47 22.39
CA GLU A 659 -9.82 18.68 23.15
C GLU A 659 -10.47 19.77 22.29
N MET A 660 -11.21 19.37 21.25
CA MET A 660 -11.80 20.34 20.32
C MET A 660 -13.02 21.05 20.92
N LEU A 661 -13.84 20.35 21.70
CA LEU A 661 -14.94 20.97 22.44
C LEU A 661 -14.43 21.92 23.54
N ASN A 662 -13.31 21.56 24.19
CA ASN A 662 -12.68 22.40 25.22
C ASN A 662 -12.02 23.64 24.63
N SER A 663 -11.24 23.49 23.57
CA SER A 663 -10.50 24.59 22.96
C SER A 663 -11.35 25.48 22.05
N GLY A 664 -12.49 24.97 21.56
CA GLY A 664 -13.28 25.61 20.50
C GLY A 664 -12.53 25.70 19.17
N LYS A 665 -11.42 24.96 19.00
CA LYS A 665 -10.55 25.01 17.82
C LYS A 665 -10.34 23.60 17.26
N LYS A 666 -10.29 23.51 15.93
CA LYS A 666 -10.05 22.26 15.24
C LYS A 666 -8.62 21.77 15.47
N HIS A 667 -8.46 20.49 15.80
CA HIS A 667 -7.15 19.89 16.00
C HIS A 667 -6.39 19.79 14.65
N PRO A 668 -5.08 20.11 14.59
CA PRO A 668 -4.32 20.15 13.34
C PRO A 668 -4.30 18.83 12.54
N ALA A 669 -4.43 17.69 13.23
CA ALA A 669 -4.55 16.38 12.58
C ALA A 669 -5.88 16.24 11.79
N ILE A 670 -6.98 16.76 12.35
CA ILE A 670 -8.32 16.65 11.76
C ILE A 670 -8.52 17.69 10.66
N GLU A 671 -7.93 18.88 10.83
CA GLU A 671 -7.83 19.87 9.75
C GLU A 671 -7.19 19.23 8.50
N GLY A 672 -6.03 18.58 8.67
CA GLY A 672 -5.35 17.94 7.55
C GLY A 672 -6.10 16.78 6.92
N LEU A 673 -6.97 16.09 7.67
CA LEU A 673 -7.88 15.08 7.12
C LEU A 673 -8.95 15.74 6.22
N HIS A 674 -9.65 16.76 6.73
CA HIS A 674 -10.78 17.37 6.01
C HIS A 674 -10.33 18.16 4.78
N ASP A 675 -9.12 18.74 4.78
CA ASP A 675 -8.52 19.43 3.63
C ASP A 675 -8.41 18.52 2.39
N ASN A 676 -8.30 17.20 2.59
CA ASN A 676 -8.10 16.24 1.52
C ASN A 676 -9.38 15.53 1.06
N MET A 677 -10.51 15.70 1.76
CA MET A 677 -11.77 14.99 1.45
C MET A 677 -12.30 15.29 0.05
N ALA A 678 -12.17 16.54 -0.43
CA ALA A 678 -12.54 16.88 -1.80
C ALA A 678 -11.70 16.11 -2.85
N ALA A 679 -10.39 15.99 -2.61
CA ALA A 679 -9.50 15.23 -3.48
C ALA A 679 -9.84 13.73 -3.43
N VAL A 680 -10.15 13.17 -2.25
CA VAL A 680 -10.62 11.79 -2.09
C VAL A 680 -11.93 11.56 -2.85
N GLY A 681 -12.91 12.46 -2.77
CA GLY A 681 -14.16 12.36 -3.49
C GLY A 681 -14.01 12.36 -5.02
N VAL A 682 -13.02 13.08 -5.55
CA VAL A 682 -12.75 13.11 -7.00
C VAL A 682 -11.86 11.95 -7.44
N LEU A 683 -10.72 11.75 -6.78
CA LEU A 683 -9.70 10.77 -7.14
C LEU A 683 -10.07 9.35 -6.70
N GLY A 684 -11.00 9.18 -5.78
CA GLY A 684 -11.53 7.88 -5.36
C GLY A 684 -12.17 7.10 -6.52
N ALA A 685 -12.69 7.80 -7.52
CA ALA A 685 -13.15 7.18 -8.77
C ALA A 685 -12.01 6.58 -9.61
N VAL A 686 -10.74 6.90 -9.31
CA VAL A 686 -9.55 6.40 -10.02
C VAL A 686 -8.45 5.97 -9.02
N PRO A 687 -8.60 4.80 -8.37
CA PRO A 687 -7.71 4.33 -7.30
C PRO A 687 -6.22 4.29 -7.66
N TRP A 688 -5.84 3.81 -8.85
CA TRP A 688 -4.44 3.80 -9.28
C TRP A 688 -3.82 5.20 -9.35
N LEU A 689 -4.60 6.21 -9.74
CA LEU A 689 -4.13 7.59 -9.82
C LEU A 689 -3.92 8.15 -8.41
N MET A 690 -4.86 7.88 -7.51
CA MET A 690 -4.71 8.23 -6.09
C MET A 690 -3.48 7.56 -5.47
N SER A 691 -3.26 6.27 -5.73
CA SER A 691 -2.07 5.51 -5.27
C SER A 691 -0.76 6.04 -5.87
N MET A 692 -0.80 6.53 -7.12
CA MET A 692 0.36 7.12 -7.77
C MET A 692 0.70 8.48 -7.15
N LEU A 693 -0.30 9.35 -6.99
CA LEU A 693 -0.16 10.68 -6.42
C LEU A 693 0.25 10.62 -4.94
N SER A 694 -0.27 9.65 -4.18
CA SER A 694 0.02 9.53 -2.75
C SER A 694 1.49 9.20 -2.45
N LYS A 695 2.20 8.61 -3.41
CA LYS A 695 3.64 8.26 -3.30
C LYS A 695 4.56 9.42 -3.69
N ILE A 696 4.03 10.53 -4.21
CA ILE A 696 4.83 11.73 -4.55
C ILE A 696 5.17 12.48 -3.24
N PRO A 697 6.45 12.75 -2.95
CA PRO A 697 6.84 13.49 -1.74
C PRO A 697 6.12 14.83 -1.65
N GLY A 698 5.43 15.08 -0.53
CA GLY A 698 4.69 16.33 -0.28
C GLY A 698 3.23 16.33 -0.75
N ALA A 699 2.83 15.43 -1.66
CA ALA A 699 1.44 15.35 -2.14
C ALA A 699 0.45 14.92 -1.04
N THR A 700 0.91 14.18 -0.04
CA THR A 700 0.13 13.74 1.14
C THR A 700 0.48 14.50 2.42
N GLY A 701 1.20 15.62 2.32
CA GLY A 701 1.80 16.29 3.49
C GLY A 701 0.79 16.76 4.55
N SER A 702 -0.44 17.09 4.16
CA SER A 702 -1.50 17.46 5.11
C SER A 702 -2.14 16.22 5.76
N TYR A 703 -2.38 15.15 4.99
CA TYR A 703 -2.90 13.86 5.47
C TYR A 703 -1.89 13.14 6.38
N SER A 704 -0.58 13.29 6.11
CA SER A 704 0.46 12.68 6.94
C SER A 704 0.44 13.19 8.38
N ARG A 705 -0.08 14.41 8.64
CA ARG A 705 -0.30 14.92 10.00
C ARG A 705 -1.21 13.99 10.81
N PHE A 706 -2.29 13.51 10.18
CA PHE A 706 -3.23 12.59 10.80
C PHE A 706 -2.62 11.20 11.00
N THR A 707 -2.01 10.62 9.96
CA THR A 707 -1.40 9.29 10.05
C THR A 707 -0.26 9.24 11.07
N ASP A 708 0.56 10.28 11.13
CA ASP A 708 1.66 10.39 12.09
C ASP A 708 1.14 10.56 13.52
N TRP A 709 0.04 11.29 13.71
CA TRP A 709 -0.60 11.43 15.01
C TRP A 709 -1.17 10.09 15.49
N CYS A 710 -1.99 9.41 14.67
CA CYS A 710 -2.52 8.09 15.00
C CYS A 710 -1.41 7.07 15.30
N GLY A 711 -0.34 7.06 14.49
CA GLY A 711 0.81 6.17 14.69
C GLY A 711 1.54 6.43 16.01
N ARG A 712 1.70 7.69 16.43
CA ARG A 712 2.30 8.03 17.73
C ARG A 712 1.42 7.58 18.89
N GLU A 713 0.13 7.85 18.83
CA GLU A 713 -0.81 7.49 19.89
C GLU A 713 -0.92 5.96 20.02
N LEU A 714 -0.96 5.25 18.89
CA LEU A 714 -0.92 3.78 18.88
C LEU A 714 0.37 3.22 19.51
N GLN A 715 1.53 3.77 19.18
CA GLN A 715 2.81 3.35 19.76
C GLN A 715 2.87 3.63 21.26
N ALA A 716 2.35 4.78 21.71
CA ALA A 716 2.26 5.12 23.13
C ALA A 716 1.37 4.12 23.87
N LYS A 717 0.22 3.75 23.29
CA LYS A 717 -0.69 2.75 23.82
C LYS A 717 -0.04 1.38 23.92
N ARG A 718 0.66 0.93 22.88
CA ARG A 718 1.38 -0.36 22.87
C ARG A 718 2.47 -0.42 23.94
N ALA A 719 3.26 0.66 24.08
CA ALA A 719 4.31 0.74 25.10
C ALA A 719 3.76 0.57 26.53
N ILE A 720 2.51 0.98 26.76
CA ILE A 720 1.86 0.91 28.06
C ILE A 720 1.31 -0.48 28.33
N VAL A 721 0.59 -1.05 27.36
CA VAL A 721 0.17 -2.46 27.42
C VAL A 721 1.37 -3.39 27.63
N ASP A 722 2.50 -3.12 26.96
CA ASP A 722 3.75 -3.87 27.17
C ASP A 722 4.34 -3.68 28.57
N SER A 723 4.25 -2.48 29.14
CA SER A 723 4.73 -2.19 30.50
C SER A 723 3.85 -2.82 31.60
N GLU A 724 2.58 -3.09 31.28
CA GLU A 724 1.56 -3.61 32.18
C GLU A 724 1.46 -5.14 32.21
N LYS A 725 2.30 -5.86 31.45
CA LYS A 725 2.40 -7.34 31.38
C LYS A 725 2.62 -8.07 32.74
N VAL A 726 2.50 -7.39 33.88
CA VAL A 726 2.60 -7.90 35.27
C VAL A 726 1.23 -8.03 35.96
N THR A 727 0.08 -7.67 35.35
CA THR A 727 -1.26 -7.89 35.97
C THR A 727 -2.30 -8.39 34.94
N PRO A 728 -3.32 -9.15 35.37
CA PRO A 728 -3.58 -10.53 34.93
C PRO A 728 -4.54 -10.62 33.73
N LYS A 729 -4.57 -11.80 33.09
CA LYS A 729 -5.52 -12.25 32.03
C LYS A 729 -7.03 -12.01 32.29
N ASP A 730 -7.39 -11.46 33.45
CA ASP A 730 -8.76 -11.32 33.95
C ASP A 730 -9.31 -9.88 33.89
N GLN A 731 -8.56 -8.88 33.38
CA GLN A 731 -9.10 -7.53 33.17
C GLN A 731 -9.72 -7.38 31.77
N THR A 732 -11.03 -7.12 31.74
CA THR A 732 -11.77 -6.79 30.50
C THR A 732 -11.22 -5.50 29.89
N PRO A 733 -10.78 -5.52 28.61
CA PRO A 733 -10.34 -4.33 27.91
C PRO A 733 -11.43 -3.24 27.88
N ARG A 734 -11.06 -1.98 28.11
CA ARG A 734 -11.99 -0.84 28.28
C ARG A 734 -12.07 0.11 27.09
N ASP A 735 -11.40 -0.22 25.99
CA ASP A 735 -11.37 0.56 24.75
C ASP A 735 -11.07 -0.38 23.57
N VAL A 736 -11.46 0.05 22.37
CA VAL A 736 -11.42 -0.81 21.19
C VAL A 736 -9.99 -1.14 20.76
N ILE A 737 -9.02 -0.23 20.89
CA ILE A 737 -7.61 -0.53 20.56
C ILE A 737 -7.03 -1.56 21.52
N SER A 738 -7.38 -1.53 22.81
CA SER A 738 -6.99 -2.59 23.75
C SER A 738 -7.54 -3.96 23.35
N TRP A 739 -8.77 -4.03 22.82
CA TRP A 739 -9.33 -5.26 22.27
C TRP A 739 -8.54 -5.74 21.05
N LEU A 740 -8.17 -4.84 20.14
CA LEU A 740 -7.34 -5.18 18.96
C LEU A 740 -5.93 -5.64 19.35
N LEU A 741 -5.30 -5.00 20.33
CA LEU A 741 -3.98 -5.40 20.86
C LEU A 741 -4.05 -6.78 21.51
N ARG A 742 -5.11 -7.04 22.29
CA ARG A 742 -5.35 -8.35 22.89
C ARG A 742 -5.55 -9.43 21.82
N ALA A 743 -6.35 -9.16 20.80
CA ALA A 743 -6.57 -10.09 19.69
C ALA A 743 -5.25 -10.42 18.97
N GLU A 744 -4.36 -9.43 18.76
CA GLU A 744 -3.03 -9.66 18.18
C GLU A 744 -2.16 -10.55 19.08
N ASP A 745 -2.12 -10.26 20.39
CA ASP A 745 -1.37 -11.03 21.39
C ASP A 745 -1.89 -12.48 21.53
N GLU A 746 -3.21 -12.68 21.42
CA GLU A 746 -3.87 -13.99 21.47
C GLU A 746 -3.83 -14.74 20.13
N HIS A 747 -3.31 -14.10 19.07
CA HIS A 747 -3.32 -14.62 17.70
C HIS A 747 -4.73 -15.01 17.21
N ASP A 748 -5.72 -14.21 17.59
CA ASP A 748 -7.10 -14.40 17.16
C ASP A 748 -7.25 -14.14 15.65
N ARG A 749 -8.22 -14.80 15.01
CA ARG A 749 -8.50 -14.63 13.58
C ARG A 749 -8.97 -13.20 13.25
N SER A 750 -9.57 -12.50 14.19
CA SER A 750 -10.01 -11.10 14.10
C SER A 750 -8.86 -10.10 14.17
N ALA A 751 -7.64 -10.53 14.53
CA ALA A 751 -6.51 -9.62 14.64
C ALA A 751 -6.06 -9.07 13.26
N PRO A 752 -5.69 -7.78 13.19
CA PRO A 752 -5.08 -7.22 11.98
C PRO A 752 -3.79 -7.98 11.61
N PRO A 753 -3.56 -8.36 10.33
CA PRO A 753 -2.39 -9.15 9.94
C PRO A 753 -1.14 -8.26 9.86
N GLY A 754 -0.54 -8.02 11.01
CA GLY A 754 0.68 -7.26 11.15
C GLY A 754 0.47 -5.75 11.26
N GLU A 755 1.59 -5.07 11.57
CA GLU A 755 1.61 -3.68 12.01
C GLU A 755 1.00 -2.68 11.02
N GLY A 756 1.15 -2.91 9.71
CA GLY A 756 0.58 -2.04 8.68
C GLY A 756 -0.95 -2.03 8.72
N ALA A 757 -1.57 -3.21 8.77
CA ALA A 757 -3.03 -3.33 8.84
C ALA A 757 -3.58 -2.76 10.15
N PHE A 758 -2.89 -3.00 11.27
CA PHE A 758 -3.26 -2.44 12.57
C PHE A 758 -3.31 -0.90 12.54
N GLN A 759 -2.31 -0.28 11.91
CA GLN A 759 -2.28 1.17 11.76
C GLN A 759 -3.42 1.70 10.89
N GLU A 760 -3.84 0.97 9.85
CA GLU A 760 -4.99 1.37 9.04
C GLU A 760 -6.31 1.18 9.79
N ASP A 761 -6.52 0.05 10.49
CA ASP A 761 -7.75 -0.22 11.26
C ASP A 761 -7.94 0.81 12.38
N SER A 762 -6.85 1.18 13.07
CA SER A 762 -6.89 2.22 14.12
C SER A 762 -7.28 3.61 13.59
N ARG A 763 -6.83 3.96 12.38
CA ARG A 763 -7.20 5.23 11.72
C ARG A 763 -8.63 5.20 11.23
N LEU A 764 -9.02 4.10 10.59
CA LEU A 764 -10.37 3.90 10.04
C LEU A 764 -11.42 4.03 11.13
N MET A 765 -11.20 3.43 12.30
CA MET A 765 -12.13 3.51 13.42
C MET A 765 -12.41 4.95 13.86
N ILE A 766 -11.38 5.79 14.01
CA ILE A 766 -11.54 7.20 14.40
C ILE A 766 -12.35 7.95 13.34
N ILE A 767 -12.00 7.81 12.07
CA ILE A 767 -12.68 8.51 10.97
C ILE A 767 -14.14 8.05 10.87
N ALA A 768 -14.37 6.74 10.88
CA ALA A 768 -15.68 6.14 10.68
C ALA A 768 -16.67 6.53 11.78
N GLY A 769 -16.26 6.49 13.05
CA GLY A 769 -17.13 6.84 14.18
C GLY A 769 -17.37 8.34 14.36
N SER A 770 -16.43 9.19 13.92
CA SER A 770 -16.51 10.64 14.16
C SER A 770 -17.28 11.37 13.07
N ASP A 771 -16.85 11.24 11.81
CA ASP A 771 -17.40 12.04 10.70
C ASP A 771 -18.85 11.66 10.40
N THR A 772 -19.16 10.35 10.43
CA THR A 772 -20.51 9.87 10.08
C THR A 772 -21.57 10.30 11.09
N THR A 773 -21.26 10.25 12.38
CA THR A 773 -22.15 10.68 13.46
C THR A 773 -22.30 12.20 13.51
N ALA A 774 -21.20 12.96 13.30
CA ALA A 774 -21.26 14.41 13.21
C ALA A 774 -22.20 14.90 12.09
N VAL A 775 -22.13 14.25 10.92
CA VAL A 775 -23.01 14.52 9.78
C VAL A 775 -24.46 14.16 10.09
N ALA A 776 -24.71 13.02 10.73
CA ALA A 776 -26.05 12.60 11.12
C ALA A 776 -26.67 13.59 12.12
N LEU A 777 -25.91 14.01 13.13
CA LEU A 777 -26.34 14.98 14.14
C LEU A 777 -26.67 16.35 13.51
N THR A 778 -25.79 16.83 12.64
CA THR A 778 -25.97 18.12 11.94
C THR A 778 -27.24 18.10 11.09
N ASN A 779 -27.47 17.04 10.31
CA ASN A 779 -28.68 16.91 9.50
C ASN A 779 -29.94 16.74 10.36
N ALA A 780 -29.86 16.06 11.51
CA ALA A 780 -30.99 15.94 12.43
C ALA A 780 -31.40 17.31 12.98
N LEU A 781 -30.42 18.12 13.41
CA LEU A 781 -30.68 19.48 13.86
C LEU A 781 -31.25 20.36 12.74
N TYR A 782 -30.71 20.27 11.52
CA TYR A 782 -31.28 20.94 10.34
C TYR A 782 -32.77 20.59 10.14
N PHE A 783 -33.11 19.30 10.10
CA PHE A 783 -34.50 18.89 9.88
C PHE A 783 -35.42 19.31 11.01
N LEU A 784 -34.97 19.24 12.27
CA LEU A 784 -35.75 19.69 13.41
C LEU A 784 -35.98 21.21 13.40
N THR A 785 -34.97 22.01 13.01
CA THR A 785 -35.14 23.47 12.86
C THR A 785 -36.04 23.82 11.67
N ALA A 786 -35.91 23.11 10.54
CA ALA A 786 -36.73 23.31 9.36
C ALA A 786 -38.18 22.82 9.53
N ASN A 787 -38.44 21.92 10.49
CA ASN A 787 -39.77 21.35 10.75
C ASN A 787 -40.21 21.57 12.21
N PRO A 788 -40.62 22.81 12.59
CA PRO A 788 -40.94 23.15 13.97
C PRO A 788 -42.03 22.30 14.60
N MET A 789 -42.98 21.79 13.82
CA MET A 789 -44.05 20.92 14.30
C MET A 789 -43.50 19.56 14.77
N ALA A 790 -42.61 18.95 13.99
CA ALA A 790 -41.95 17.70 14.37
C ALA A 790 -41.08 17.90 15.61
N TYR A 791 -40.40 19.06 15.71
CA TYR A 791 -39.58 19.38 16.87
C TYR A 791 -40.40 19.63 18.14
N ARG A 792 -41.52 20.37 18.07
CA ARG A 792 -42.42 20.56 19.21
C ARG A 792 -42.97 19.25 19.74
N LYS A 793 -43.35 18.33 18.85
CA LYS A 793 -43.79 16.98 19.25
C LYS A 793 -42.67 16.20 19.97
N LEU A 794 -41.44 16.26 19.47
CA LEU A 794 -40.29 15.67 20.16
C LEU A 794 -40.09 16.31 21.54
N GLN A 795 -40.14 17.64 21.63
CA GLN A 795 -40.02 18.39 22.87
C GLN A 795 -41.09 18.00 23.91
N GLU A 796 -42.34 17.85 23.48
CA GLU A 796 -43.45 17.42 24.34
C GLU A 796 -43.22 16.00 24.88
N LEU A 797 -42.87 15.05 24.02
CA LEU A 797 -42.62 13.66 24.43
C LEU A 797 -41.41 13.52 25.34
N VAL A 798 -40.35 14.28 25.08
CA VAL A 798 -39.17 14.35 25.95
C VAL A 798 -39.55 14.94 27.32
N LEU A 799 -40.32 16.04 27.35
CA LEU A 799 -40.74 16.65 28.61
C LEU A 799 -41.67 15.74 29.43
N MET A 800 -42.55 14.97 28.78
CA MET A 800 -43.40 13.97 29.45
C MET A 800 -42.57 12.89 30.16
N GLN A 801 -41.45 12.48 29.55
CA GLN A 801 -40.55 11.49 30.14
C GLN A 801 -39.66 12.06 31.25
N PHE A 802 -39.42 13.38 31.23
CA PHE A 802 -38.53 14.10 32.15
C PHE A 802 -39.23 15.31 32.79
N PRO A 803 -40.25 15.11 33.65
CA PRO A 803 -41.01 16.21 34.27
C PRO A 803 -40.15 17.07 35.21
N GLY A 804 -39.05 16.52 35.73
CA GLY A 804 -38.06 17.25 36.54
C GLY A 804 -37.05 18.06 35.72
N GLY A 805 -37.21 18.13 34.40
CA GLY A 805 -36.26 18.77 33.49
C GLY A 805 -34.93 18.03 33.42
N GLU A 806 -33.84 18.75 33.13
CA GLU A 806 -32.51 18.18 32.88
C GLU A 806 -31.97 17.35 34.06
N LYS A 807 -32.33 17.68 35.29
CA LYS A 807 -31.88 16.94 36.48
C LYS A 807 -32.45 15.51 36.56
N ASP A 808 -33.57 15.26 35.90
CA ASP A 808 -34.21 13.93 35.83
C ASP A 808 -33.78 13.13 34.58
N TRP A 809 -32.94 13.72 33.73
CA TRP A 809 -32.49 13.11 32.48
C TRP A 809 -31.58 11.90 32.74
N THR A 810 -31.91 10.75 32.14
CA THR A 810 -31.06 9.56 32.10
C THR A 810 -31.18 8.87 30.74
N TYR A 811 -30.12 8.22 30.28
CA TYR A 811 -30.12 7.59 28.95
C TYR A 811 -31.09 6.40 28.88
N GLU A 812 -31.29 5.65 29.97
CA GLU A 812 -32.25 4.55 30.01
C GLU A 812 -33.68 5.01 29.72
N LYS A 813 -34.06 6.17 30.25
CA LYS A 813 -35.36 6.79 29.95
C LYS A 813 -35.42 7.33 28.52
N VAL A 814 -34.32 7.89 27.99
CA VAL A 814 -34.26 8.40 26.61
C VAL A 814 -34.51 7.28 25.59
N LYS A 815 -33.99 6.07 25.81
CA LYS A 815 -34.19 4.91 24.92
C LYS A 815 -35.67 4.55 24.72
N LEU A 816 -36.54 4.90 25.68
CA LEU A 816 -37.97 4.60 25.62
C LEU A 816 -38.75 5.57 24.73
N ILE A 817 -38.14 6.68 24.28
CA ILE A 817 -38.81 7.70 23.47
C ILE A 817 -38.73 7.29 22.00
N SER A 818 -39.67 6.45 21.55
CA SER A 818 -39.67 5.92 20.16
C SER A 818 -39.66 7.02 19.09
N TYR A 819 -40.31 8.16 19.34
CA TYR A 819 -40.34 9.28 18.40
C TYR A 819 -38.95 9.91 18.16
N LEU A 820 -38.05 9.84 19.13
CA LEU A 820 -36.66 10.28 18.96
C LEU A 820 -35.92 9.38 17.95
N ASP A 821 -36.17 8.06 18.01
CA ASP A 821 -35.63 7.12 17.03
C ASP A 821 -36.25 7.34 15.65
N PHE A 822 -37.52 7.71 15.58
CA PHE A 822 -38.17 8.04 14.31
C PHE A 822 -37.53 9.26 13.65
N VAL A 823 -37.19 10.29 14.44
CA VAL A 823 -36.46 11.47 13.96
C VAL A 823 -35.08 11.08 13.43
N ILE A 824 -34.33 10.25 14.15
CA ILE A 824 -32.99 9.79 13.73
C ILE A 824 -33.09 8.94 12.46
N GLN A 825 -34.02 7.99 12.40
CA GLN A 825 -34.21 7.11 11.26
C GLN A 825 -34.65 7.87 10.00
N GLU A 826 -35.57 8.83 10.14
CA GLU A 826 -36.01 9.68 9.03
C GLU A 826 -34.90 10.61 8.55
N THR A 827 -34.10 11.14 9.49
CA THR A 827 -32.89 11.91 9.17
C THR A 827 -31.93 11.07 8.34
N LEU A 828 -31.61 9.84 8.75
CA LEU A 828 -30.68 8.97 8.04
C LEU A 828 -31.26 8.43 6.71
N ARG A 829 -32.58 8.30 6.60
CA ARG A 829 -33.26 7.95 5.35
C ARG A 829 -33.09 9.06 4.32
N LEU A 830 -33.36 10.30 4.72
CA LEU A 830 -33.13 11.44 3.84
C LEU A 830 -31.62 11.68 3.69
N LYS A 831 -30.86 12.00 4.72
CA LYS A 831 -29.44 12.36 4.59
C LYS A 831 -28.54 11.28 5.18
N PRO A 832 -28.37 10.11 4.51
CA PRO A 832 -27.41 9.10 4.98
C PRO A 832 -25.99 9.64 4.87
N SER A 833 -25.17 9.40 5.90
CA SER A 833 -23.78 9.89 5.96
C SER A 833 -22.89 9.30 4.86
N VAL A 834 -23.24 8.12 4.32
CA VAL A 834 -22.55 7.45 3.19
C VAL A 834 -23.55 7.25 2.04
N PRO A 835 -23.76 8.27 1.18
CA PRO A 835 -24.89 8.30 0.25
C PRO A 835 -24.77 7.31 -0.91
N ALA A 836 -23.55 7.05 -1.40
CA ALA A 836 -23.29 6.15 -2.54
C ALA A 836 -23.32 4.66 -2.18
N GLY A 837 -23.38 4.33 -0.89
CA GLY A 837 -23.19 2.96 -0.40
C GLY A 837 -21.73 2.51 -0.48
N LEU A 838 -21.42 1.40 0.20
CA LEU A 838 -20.09 0.79 0.18
C LEU A 838 -19.99 -0.25 -0.93
N ALA A 839 -18.84 -0.31 -1.59
CA ALA A 839 -18.55 -1.31 -2.60
C ALA A 839 -18.54 -2.73 -2.01
N ARG A 840 -18.94 -3.71 -2.82
CA ARG A 840 -18.90 -5.15 -2.53
C ARG A 840 -18.36 -5.88 -3.74
N LEU A 841 -17.54 -6.90 -3.52
CA LEU A 841 -17.08 -7.79 -4.59
C LEU A 841 -17.99 -9.03 -4.62
N THR A 842 -18.56 -9.36 -5.77
CA THR A 842 -19.32 -10.60 -5.91
C THR A 842 -18.39 -11.82 -5.85
N PRO A 843 -18.84 -12.98 -5.35
CA PRO A 843 -18.06 -14.22 -5.40
C PRO A 843 -17.60 -14.56 -6.83
N ALA A 844 -16.52 -15.32 -6.98
CA ALA A 844 -15.99 -15.72 -8.29
C ALA A 844 -17.02 -16.46 -9.18
N THR A 845 -18.01 -17.14 -8.58
CA THR A 845 -19.11 -17.80 -9.29
C THR A 845 -20.17 -16.84 -9.84
N GLY A 846 -20.12 -15.56 -9.47
CA GLY A 846 -21.21 -14.61 -9.66
C GLY A 846 -22.30 -14.78 -8.62
N ILE A 847 -23.33 -13.94 -8.74
CA ILE A 847 -24.51 -13.95 -7.89
C ILE A 847 -25.76 -13.68 -8.73
N GLN A 848 -26.82 -14.44 -8.46
CA GLN A 848 -28.15 -14.19 -9.04
C GLN A 848 -28.91 -13.27 -8.09
N ILE A 849 -29.36 -12.11 -8.58
CA ILE A 849 -30.24 -11.20 -7.85
C ILE A 849 -31.54 -11.08 -8.65
N ASP A 850 -32.63 -11.64 -8.13
CA ASP A 850 -33.90 -11.80 -8.82
C ASP A 850 -33.69 -12.41 -10.22
N GLU A 851 -34.14 -11.74 -11.28
CA GLU A 851 -34.01 -12.19 -12.67
C GLU A 851 -32.64 -11.83 -13.30
N VAL A 852 -31.76 -11.13 -12.57
CA VAL A 852 -30.51 -10.58 -13.09
C VAL A 852 -29.30 -11.33 -12.53
N PHE A 853 -28.57 -12.01 -13.43
CA PHE A 853 -27.28 -12.61 -13.10
C PHE A 853 -26.17 -11.55 -13.13
N ILE A 854 -25.48 -11.38 -12.02
CA ILE A 854 -24.27 -10.56 -11.90
C ILE A 854 -23.05 -11.48 -11.98
N PRO A 855 -22.17 -11.30 -12.97
CA PRO A 855 -20.95 -12.11 -13.11
C PRO A 855 -20.04 -12.04 -11.89
N GLY A 856 -19.21 -13.08 -11.69
CA GLY A 856 -18.26 -13.10 -10.58
C GLY A 856 -17.18 -12.04 -10.66
N ASP A 857 -16.55 -11.79 -9.51
CA ASP A 857 -15.50 -10.78 -9.31
C ASP A 857 -15.93 -9.37 -9.75
N THR A 858 -17.23 -9.06 -9.67
CA THR A 858 -17.84 -7.78 -10.01
C THR A 858 -18.00 -6.88 -8.78
N ILE A 859 -17.55 -5.63 -8.86
CA ILE A 859 -17.78 -4.58 -7.86
C ILE A 859 -19.21 -4.05 -8.03
N VAL A 860 -20.01 -4.17 -6.97
CA VAL A 860 -21.38 -3.66 -6.87
C VAL A 860 -21.52 -2.74 -5.66
N SER A 861 -22.43 -1.77 -5.73
CA SER A 861 -22.81 -0.93 -4.58
C SER A 861 -24.31 -0.69 -4.60
N VAL A 862 -24.91 -0.53 -3.42
CA VAL A 862 -26.32 -0.16 -3.26
C VAL A 862 -26.38 1.29 -2.75
N PRO A 863 -26.80 2.26 -3.59
CA PRO A 863 -26.79 3.66 -3.21
C PRO A 863 -27.90 4.00 -2.21
N ALA A 864 -27.55 4.05 -0.92
CA ALA A 864 -28.46 4.33 0.19
C ALA A 864 -29.29 5.60 -0.05
N TYR A 865 -28.67 6.69 -0.51
CA TYR A 865 -29.35 7.96 -0.78
C TYR A 865 -30.49 7.82 -1.81
N THR A 866 -30.29 6.96 -2.82
CA THR A 866 -31.24 6.75 -3.91
C THR A 866 -32.38 5.85 -3.45
N ILE A 867 -32.06 4.68 -2.89
CA ILE A 867 -33.09 3.69 -2.51
C ILE A 867 -33.96 4.16 -1.33
N HIS A 868 -33.42 5.01 -0.45
CA HIS A 868 -34.17 5.61 0.67
C HIS A 868 -35.13 6.71 0.24
N ARG A 869 -35.01 7.22 -0.98
CA ARG A 869 -35.88 8.26 -1.58
C ARG A 869 -36.73 7.75 -2.72
N ASP A 870 -36.71 6.45 -2.96
CA ASP A 870 -37.43 5.88 -4.07
C ASP A 870 -38.94 5.83 -3.74
N PRO A 871 -39.81 6.50 -4.52
CA PRO A 871 -41.25 6.54 -4.25
C PRO A 871 -41.92 5.17 -4.36
N ARG A 872 -41.25 4.15 -4.94
CA ARG A 872 -41.75 2.76 -4.95
C ARG A 872 -41.85 2.16 -3.54
N TYR A 873 -40.99 2.60 -2.63
CA TYR A 873 -40.92 2.07 -1.26
C TYR A 873 -41.30 3.09 -0.19
N TRP A 874 -41.22 4.38 -0.51
CA TRP A 874 -41.43 5.46 0.44
C TRP A 874 -42.51 6.41 -0.06
N GLU A 875 -43.69 6.37 0.56
CA GLU A 875 -44.74 7.38 0.33
C GLU A 875 -44.26 8.77 0.75
N ASP A 876 -44.48 9.80 -0.07
CA ASP A 876 -43.94 11.15 0.13
C ASP A 876 -42.42 11.11 0.40
N ALA A 877 -41.69 10.39 -0.44
CA ALA A 877 -40.29 10.00 -0.23
C ALA A 877 -39.33 11.16 0.08
N LEU A 878 -39.66 12.39 -0.32
CA LEU A 878 -38.80 13.55 -0.13
C LEU A 878 -39.16 14.38 1.11
N GLU A 879 -40.33 14.14 1.71
CA GLU A 879 -40.77 14.85 2.92
C GLU A 879 -40.10 14.27 4.16
N PHE A 880 -39.74 15.15 5.10
CA PHE A 880 -39.27 14.75 6.43
C PHE A 880 -40.48 14.48 7.32
N ARG A 881 -40.83 13.20 7.47
CA ARG A 881 -42.01 12.77 8.25
C ARG A 881 -41.65 11.64 9.22
N PRO A 882 -41.17 11.97 10.44
CA PRO A 882 -40.86 10.97 11.47
C PRO A 882 -42.04 10.04 11.78
N GLU A 883 -43.27 10.54 11.71
CA GLU A 883 -44.50 9.76 11.94
C GLU A 883 -44.63 8.51 11.07
N ARG A 884 -43.97 8.46 9.90
CA ARG A 884 -44.08 7.27 9.04
C ARG A 884 -43.64 6.00 9.77
N TRP A 885 -42.68 6.13 10.68
CA TRP A 885 -42.05 5.02 11.39
C TRP A 885 -42.96 4.38 12.44
N GLU A 886 -44.08 5.02 12.80
CA GLU A 886 -45.01 4.50 13.81
C GLU A 886 -45.73 3.21 13.36
N ASN A 887 -46.03 3.09 12.07
CA ASN A 887 -46.73 1.93 11.50
C ASN A 887 -45.94 1.26 10.35
N LEU A 888 -44.69 1.67 10.14
CA LEU A 888 -43.86 1.11 9.08
C LEU A 888 -43.26 -0.21 9.52
N ASN A 889 -43.49 -1.27 8.72
CA ASN A 889 -42.74 -2.51 8.90
C ASN A 889 -41.34 -2.35 8.26
N PRO A 890 -40.24 -2.35 9.04
CA PRO A 890 -38.88 -2.16 8.51
C PRO A 890 -38.41 -3.26 7.56
N GLU A 891 -39.01 -4.46 7.62
CA GLU A 891 -38.70 -5.58 6.72
C GLU A 891 -39.22 -5.34 5.30
N LYS A 892 -40.29 -4.55 5.17
CA LYS A 892 -40.94 -4.25 3.89
C LYS A 892 -40.33 -3.04 3.17
N VAL A 893 -39.39 -2.34 3.81
CA VAL A 893 -38.72 -1.17 3.24
C VAL A 893 -37.20 -1.36 3.17
N PRO A 894 -36.56 -0.83 2.11
CA PRO A 894 -35.11 -0.93 1.94
C PRO A 894 -34.36 0.13 2.77
N TRP A 895 -34.51 0.09 4.10
CA TRP A 895 -33.76 0.96 5.01
C TRP A 895 -32.42 0.33 5.39
N ILE A 896 -31.33 0.97 4.95
CA ILE A 896 -29.95 0.45 5.00
C ILE A 896 -28.87 1.52 5.29
N PRO A 897 -29.08 2.56 6.12
CA PRO A 897 -28.04 3.56 6.37
C PRO A 897 -26.81 2.98 7.09
N PHE A 898 -26.97 1.85 7.78
CA PHE A 898 -25.90 1.07 8.43
C PHE A 898 -25.54 -0.21 7.66
N THR A 899 -26.04 -0.37 6.42
CA THR A 899 -26.00 -1.63 5.64
C THR A 899 -26.65 -2.81 6.39
N ARG A 900 -26.56 -4.04 5.85
CA ARG A 900 -27.14 -5.27 6.44
C ARG A 900 -26.21 -6.46 6.24
N GLY A 901 -26.41 -7.53 7.04
CA GLY A 901 -25.66 -8.77 6.96
C GLY A 901 -24.24 -8.65 7.54
N GLN A 902 -23.33 -9.48 7.04
CA GLN A 902 -21.95 -9.62 7.52
C GLN A 902 -21.13 -8.31 7.55
N PHE A 903 -21.53 -7.31 6.77
CA PHE A 903 -20.85 -6.02 6.67
C PHE A 903 -21.63 -4.88 7.35
N SER A 904 -22.58 -5.21 8.24
CA SER A 904 -23.32 -4.21 9.02
C SER A 904 -22.37 -3.32 9.80
N CYS A 905 -22.70 -2.03 9.91
CA CYS A 905 -21.90 -1.08 10.66
C CYS A 905 -21.78 -1.52 12.13
N PRO A 906 -20.55 -1.74 12.65
CA PRO A 906 -20.36 -2.09 14.06
C PRO A 906 -20.85 -0.95 14.97
N GLY A 907 -20.39 0.28 14.71
CA GLY A 907 -20.72 1.45 15.53
C GLY A 907 -22.19 1.93 15.50
N ARG A 908 -23.15 1.16 14.97
CA ARG A 908 -24.58 1.53 14.94
C ARG A 908 -25.09 1.89 16.32
N ASN A 909 -24.84 1.05 17.32
CA ASN A 909 -25.37 1.24 18.67
C ASN A 909 -24.76 2.47 19.35
N LEU A 910 -23.46 2.70 19.15
CA LEU A 910 -22.76 3.89 19.63
C LEU A 910 -23.31 5.17 18.97
N ALA A 911 -23.50 5.16 17.65
CA ALA A 911 -24.07 6.31 16.92
C ALA A 911 -25.49 6.66 17.41
N PHE A 912 -26.36 5.67 17.61
CA PHE A 912 -27.70 5.93 18.17
C PHE A 912 -27.63 6.48 19.60
N MET A 913 -26.72 5.97 20.43
CA MET A 913 -26.51 6.49 21.79
C MET A 913 -26.11 7.96 21.77
N GLU A 914 -25.10 8.32 20.98
CA GLU A 914 -24.64 9.70 20.80
C GLU A 914 -25.78 10.62 20.32
N LEU A 915 -26.48 10.24 19.26
CA LEU A 915 -27.56 11.04 18.67
C LEU A 915 -28.72 11.22 19.64
N ARG A 916 -29.16 10.14 20.31
CA ARG A 916 -30.25 10.20 21.30
C ARG A 916 -29.89 11.13 22.45
N MET A 917 -28.68 11.02 22.98
CA MET A 917 -28.26 11.83 24.13
C MET A 917 -28.21 13.32 23.80
N VAL A 918 -27.61 13.69 22.67
CA VAL A 918 -27.51 15.09 22.27
C VAL A 918 -28.89 15.67 21.92
N LEU A 919 -29.66 14.98 21.06
CA LEU A 919 -30.95 15.50 20.59
C LEU A 919 -31.98 15.60 21.72
N SER A 920 -32.04 14.63 22.64
CA SER A 920 -32.98 14.70 23.78
C SER A 920 -32.65 15.86 24.72
N ARG A 921 -31.37 16.10 25.02
CA ARG A 921 -30.95 17.22 25.88
C ARG A 921 -31.17 18.57 25.23
N ILE A 922 -30.92 18.69 23.92
CA ILE A 922 -31.26 19.90 23.16
C ILE A 922 -32.78 20.13 23.19
N ALA A 923 -33.60 19.12 22.88
CA ALA A 923 -35.06 19.22 22.93
C ALA A 923 -35.59 19.61 24.32
N LEU A 924 -34.98 19.11 25.38
CA LEU A 924 -35.39 19.43 26.74
C LEU A 924 -35.12 20.90 27.12
N ARG A 925 -34.04 21.51 26.59
CA ARG A 925 -33.54 22.82 27.05
C ARG A 925 -33.77 23.98 26.11
N TYR A 926 -33.84 23.75 24.80
CA TYR A 926 -33.74 24.82 23.82
C TYR A 926 -34.87 24.79 22.81
N ASP A 927 -35.26 25.98 22.36
CA ASP A 927 -35.95 26.20 21.10
C ASP A 927 -34.92 26.52 20.01
N LEU A 928 -35.14 25.99 18.80
CA LEU A 928 -34.23 26.12 17.66
C LEU A 928 -34.81 27.06 16.62
N ALA A 929 -33.98 27.95 16.09
CA ALA A 929 -34.32 28.80 14.95
C ALA A 929 -33.12 29.02 14.04
N PHE A 930 -33.36 29.24 12.74
CA PHE A 930 -32.34 29.78 11.86
C PHE A 930 -32.07 31.26 12.20
N PRO A 931 -30.83 31.73 12.08
CA PRO A 931 -30.50 33.15 12.24
C PRO A 931 -31.28 34.04 11.25
N PRO A 932 -31.49 35.34 11.57
CA PRO A 932 -32.14 36.26 10.66
C PRO A 932 -31.46 36.30 9.28
N GLY A 933 -32.22 36.00 8.22
CA GLY A 933 -31.74 36.00 6.84
C GLY A 933 -31.23 34.65 6.32
N GLU A 934 -31.20 33.61 7.16
CA GLU A 934 -30.93 32.23 6.77
C GLU A 934 -32.20 31.39 6.86
N ASP A 935 -32.43 30.51 5.89
CA ASP A 935 -33.56 29.57 5.85
C ASP A 935 -33.10 28.10 5.79
N GLY A 936 -31.78 27.88 5.86
CA GLY A 936 -31.15 26.57 5.75
C GLY A 936 -31.08 26.02 4.33
N GLU A 937 -31.56 26.74 3.31
CA GLU A 937 -31.51 26.27 1.91
C GLU A 937 -30.06 26.18 1.41
N SER A 938 -29.21 27.11 1.86
CA SER A 938 -27.77 27.14 1.60
C SER A 938 -27.07 25.87 2.12
N PHE A 939 -27.45 25.41 3.32
CA PHE A 939 -26.98 24.17 3.92
C PHE A 939 -27.41 22.94 3.12
N ASP A 940 -28.72 22.83 2.83
CA ASP A 940 -29.28 21.67 2.14
C ASP A 940 -28.72 21.49 0.72
N LYS A 941 -28.61 22.60 -0.03
CA LYS A 941 -28.03 22.61 -1.37
C LYS A 941 -26.51 22.55 -1.35
N GLY A 942 -25.85 22.92 -0.26
CA GLY A 942 -24.39 22.99 -0.17
C GLY A 942 -23.69 21.66 0.07
N ALA A 943 -24.42 20.60 0.44
CA ALA A 943 -23.85 19.30 0.76
C ALA A 943 -23.11 18.65 -0.42
N ARG A 944 -21.96 18.05 -0.12
CA ARG A 944 -21.02 17.44 -1.07
C ARG A 944 -20.77 15.97 -0.73
N ASP A 945 -20.82 15.12 -1.73
CA ASP A 945 -20.48 13.70 -1.67
C ASP A 945 -18.97 13.52 -1.89
N THR A 946 -18.25 13.25 -0.80
CA THR A 946 -16.79 13.04 -0.78
C THR A 946 -16.44 11.73 -0.09
N PHE A 947 -17.11 10.63 -0.47
CA PHE A 947 -17.20 9.34 0.24
C PHE A 947 -18.15 9.40 1.44
N THR A 948 -17.88 10.28 2.40
CA THR A 948 -18.88 10.74 3.38
C THR A 948 -19.53 12.03 2.89
N LEU A 949 -20.75 12.29 3.33
CA LEU A 949 -21.46 13.53 3.04
C LEU A 949 -20.81 14.69 3.80
N ASN A 950 -20.04 15.52 3.11
CA ASN A 950 -19.49 16.76 3.65
C ASN A 950 -20.54 17.86 3.59
N VAL A 951 -21.02 18.27 4.76
CA VAL A 951 -22.07 19.29 4.91
C VAL A 951 -21.47 20.67 5.17
N PRO A 952 -22.09 21.76 4.67
CA PRO A 952 -21.61 23.12 4.93
C PRO A 952 -21.84 23.52 6.39
N GLN A 953 -21.34 24.69 6.77
CA GLN A 953 -21.65 25.30 8.07
C GLN A 953 -23.15 25.48 8.23
N LEU A 954 -23.67 25.15 9.41
CA LEU A 954 -25.07 25.26 9.76
C LEU A 954 -25.20 26.14 11.00
N PRO A 955 -25.47 27.45 10.83
CA PRO A 955 -25.69 28.32 11.97
C PRO A 955 -27.11 28.12 12.51
N ILE A 956 -27.25 27.82 13.81
CA ILE A 956 -28.54 27.70 14.52
C ILE A 956 -28.50 28.56 15.78
N VAL A 957 -29.60 29.24 16.08
CA VAL A 957 -29.79 29.98 17.33
C VAL A 957 -30.53 29.08 18.32
N PHE A 958 -29.94 28.90 19.50
CA PHE A 958 -30.51 28.17 20.62
C PHE A 958 -31.05 29.16 21.65
N THR A 959 -32.34 29.08 21.96
CA THR A 959 -33.00 29.94 22.98
C THR A 959 -33.46 29.06 24.14
N ALA A 960 -33.08 29.36 25.39
CA ALA A 960 -33.51 28.52 26.51
C ALA A 960 -35.04 28.51 26.67
N ARG A 961 -35.57 27.33 26.99
CA ARG A 961 -36.97 27.12 27.31
C ARG A 961 -37.22 27.45 28.78
N SER A 962 -38.36 28.09 29.03
CA SER A 962 -38.84 28.48 30.37
C SER A 962 -39.40 27.32 31.17
#